data_AF-A0A1F4JTX0-F1
#
_entry.id   AF-A0A1F4JTX0-F1
#
_cell.length_a   1.000
_cell.length_b   1.000
_cell.length_c   1.000
_cell.angle_alpha   90.00
_cell.angle_beta   90.00
_cell.angle_gamma   90.00
#
_symmetry.space_group_name_H-M   'P 1'
#
loop_
_entity.id
_entity.type
_entity.pdbx_description
1 polymer ?
#
loop_
_entity_poly.entity_id
_entity_poly.type
_entity_poly.pdbx_seq_one_letter_code
_entity_poly.pdbx_strand_id
1 'polypeptide(L)'
;MKVVDPQVMDWRQVHWPALLRAAVLFFIFTAAAASSLSGCVKQEDPPAPKTMAVANSSDPKWIYQNTPHADVALVFVHGIFGDAQGTWTNANGKRFFDLVRDNKEVGKRVDVFAFGFTSNMFASGSLDIQEAANKLHDRLIFHRITDYPRIVFVAHSMGGLVVMRALLTHKAMLESVPVMIFYATPQEGAQIAAIARSVANNAALEQMLPGDKEGYLKSMDSAWKAIPENERPKIRCAYEKKPTYGTPIVGWASATRFCDGTPSAVSENHLDIVKPDSEGHDSVVVLMNALNEFVPADNLAAQLETPDFIQSGSDLLFTLASPFGKQSARLVNAGKRKLRYTVARLSDPALYVWPADTPRFLDGGATEQLQFGLAFGAKASEYRFALLTDGAPDRNVIVKVANSAALLDQQMKLAEAASADISAMLAARKAALTAGPGESRSPTREDIVKTVRATVQRASPDLPEAGQWALAAEVMNAVNWPDLAVLALKNVERVSPDSIHAPAVQRLAALSSAQSGTTDLQAWSKVSQVIVTKDTHPSAEKPNLLLSPASNKASLELAGQLKSVPALEQYGLSLEGDVNLYQGNKERAFRAYAAAAEIKPSPSIDRRLPLAKSDTGVLKFTPQKERDMAIGTDPGAGKTGDTKGPVTENRDQSRREAMRQ
;
A
#
# COMPACT_ATOMS: atom_id res chain seq x y z
N MET A 1 -86.37 12.13 54.74
CA MET A 1 -85.50 10.98 54.42
C MET A 1 -84.25 11.11 55.30
N LYS A 2 -84.36 10.68 56.56
CA LYS A 2 -83.74 9.48 57.17
C LYS A 2 -82.21 9.50 57.09
N VAL A 3 -81.39 9.48 58.15
CA VAL A 3 -81.48 9.44 59.63
C VAL A 3 -80.04 9.80 60.10
N VAL A 4 -79.85 10.88 60.88
CA VAL A 4 -79.39 10.96 62.30
C VAL A 4 -77.87 10.89 62.56
N ASP A 5 -77.47 11.90 63.34
CA ASP A 5 -76.24 12.29 64.07
C ASP A 5 -75.86 11.29 65.21
N PRO A 6 -75.10 11.60 66.29
CA PRO A 6 -73.76 12.20 66.53
C PRO A 6 -72.87 11.28 67.43
N GLN A 7 -71.76 11.83 67.96
CA GLN A 7 -71.17 11.61 69.30
C GLN A 7 -69.93 10.69 69.41
N VAL A 8 -68.73 11.21 69.78
CA VAL A 8 -68.19 11.61 71.12
C VAL A 8 -67.24 10.53 71.65
N MET A 9 -66.03 10.95 72.05
CA MET A 9 -65.38 10.76 73.37
C MET A 9 -63.86 10.50 73.26
N ASP A 10 -63.11 11.57 73.52
CA ASP A 10 -61.78 11.59 74.15
C ASP A 10 -61.85 10.91 75.52
N TRP A 11 -60.82 10.14 75.92
CA TRP A 11 -60.31 10.15 77.30
C TRP A 11 -58.91 9.50 77.41
N ARG A 12 -57.93 10.31 77.86
CA ARG A 12 -56.99 10.04 79.00
C ARG A 12 -55.94 8.91 78.81
N GLN A 13 -54.67 9.01 79.18
CA GLN A 13 -53.91 9.76 80.21
C GLN A 13 -52.43 9.72 79.75
N VAL A 14 -51.71 10.83 79.51
CA VAL A 14 -51.01 11.72 80.46
C VAL A 14 -50.07 10.98 81.44
N HIS A 15 -48.74 11.18 81.31
CA HIS A 15 -47.85 11.84 82.31
C HIS A 15 -46.35 11.68 81.96
N TRP A 16 -45.66 12.83 81.87
CA TRP A 16 -44.21 13.11 82.03
C TRP A 16 -43.73 12.64 83.44
N PRO A 17 -42.43 12.52 83.84
CA PRO A 17 -41.30 13.37 83.43
C PRO A 17 -39.87 12.74 83.50
N ALA A 18 -38.88 13.64 83.47
CA ALA A 18 -37.43 13.47 83.33
C ALA A 18 -36.62 13.20 84.63
N LEU A 19 -35.30 13.05 84.42
CA LEU A 19 -34.14 13.30 85.32
C LEU A 19 -33.65 12.16 86.23
N LEU A 20 -32.32 11.94 86.23
CA LEU A 20 -31.39 11.84 87.40
C LEU A 20 -30.01 11.31 86.93
N ARG A 21 -28.96 12.16 86.89
CA ARG A 21 -27.92 12.39 87.94
C ARG A 21 -26.95 11.20 88.11
N ALA A 22 -25.67 11.38 87.73
CA ALA A 22 -24.52 11.68 88.62
C ALA A 22 -23.80 10.39 89.11
N ALA A 23 -22.52 10.28 89.45
CA ALA A 23 -21.27 11.04 89.29
C ALA A 23 -20.15 10.22 90.03
N VAL A 24 -18.87 10.64 89.89
CA VAL A 24 -17.78 10.58 90.94
C VAL A 24 -17.02 9.23 91.08
N LEU A 25 -15.72 9.14 90.70
CA LEU A 25 -14.45 9.42 91.48
C LEU A 25 -14.18 8.32 92.57
N PHE A 26 -13.00 7.81 92.94
CA PHE A 26 -11.55 8.04 92.71
C PHE A 26 -10.76 7.00 93.60
N PHE A 27 -9.43 7.01 93.57
CA PHE A 27 -8.43 6.38 94.51
C PHE A 27 -8.01 4.91 94.33
N ILE A 28 -6.75 4.42 94.50
CA ILE A 28 -5.35 4.93 94.46
C ILE A 28 -4.42 3.77 94.99
N PHE A 29 -3.13 3.78 94.59
CA PHE A 29 -1.90 3.33 95.30
C PHE A 29 -1.21 1.92 95.14
N THR A 30 0.02 2.02 94.57
CA THR A 30 1.36 1.48 94.98
C THR A 30 1.78 -0.01 94.93
N ALA A 31 2.82 -0.24 94.11
CA ALA A 31 4.25 -0.52 94.47
C ALA A 31 4.88 -1.92 94.28
N ALA A 32 6.08 -1.86 93.68
CA ALA A 32 7.30 -2.71 93.77
C ALA A 32 7.22 -4.13 93.16
N ALA A 33 7.82 -4.41 91.99
CA ALA A 33 9.24 -4.54 91.63
C ALA A 33 9.92 -5.85 92.11
N ALA A 34 10.04 -6.83 91.20
CA ALA A 34 11.23 -7.71 91.03
C ALA A 34 11.09 -8.62 89.79
N SER A 35 11.82 -8.26 88.73
CA SER A 35 12.64 -9.13 87.87
C SER A 35 12.19 -10.57 87.54
N SER A 36 11.72 -10.80 86.31
CA SER A 36 12.26 -11.86 85.44
C SER A 36 11.91 -11.60 83.97
N LEU A 37 12.84 -12.01 83.10
CA LEU A 37 13.00 -11.61 81.72
C LEU A 37 12.13 -12.40 80.74
N SER A 38 11.91 -11.76 79.58
CA SER A 38 11.70 -12.34 78.24
C SER A 38 10.27 -12.68 77.82
N GLY A 39 9.67 -11.74 77.08
CA GLY A 39 8.51 -11.98 76.23
C GLY A 39 7.82 -10.68 75.83
N CYS A 40 8.45 -9.84 75.01
CA CYS A 40 7.80 -8.63 74.47
C CYS A 40 6.69 -9.04 73.49
N VAL A 41 5.47 -9.21 74.02
CA VAL A 41 4.24 -9.08 73.25
C VAL A 41 4.10 -7.60 72.91
N LYS A 42 4.31 -7.24 71.65
CA LYS A 42 3.97 -5.91 71.14
C LYS A 42 2.45 -5.85 71.07
N GLN A 43 1.88 -5.12 72.02
CA GLN A 43 0.52 -4.60 71.98
C GLN A 43 0.38 -3.81 70.67
N GLU A 44 -0.41 -4.33 69.73
CA GLU A 44 -0.71 -3.63 68.48
C GLU A 44 -1.47 -2.34 68.81
N ASP A 45 -0.91 -1.21 68.38
CA ASP A 45 -1.62 0.06 68.33
C ASP A 45 -2.94 -0.16 67.55
N PRO A 46 -4.05 0.51 67.94
CA PRO A 46 -5.26 0.48 67.13
C PRO A 46 -4.90 0.90 65.70
N PRO A 47 -5.36 0.17 64.66
CA PRO A 47 -4.94 0.46 63.31
C PRO A 47 -5.25 1.92 62.99
N ALA A 48 -4.20 2.65 62.58
CA ALA A 48 -4.32 3.99 62.07
C ALA A 48 -5.49 4.06 61.07
N PRO A 49 -6.31 5.13 61.08
CA PRO A 49 -7.38 5.28 60.12
C PRO A 49 -6.76 5.17 58.72
N LYS A 50 -7.19 4.16 57.95
CA LYS A 50 -6.72 3.94 56.58
C LYS A 50 -6.87 5.24 55.80
N THR A 51 -5.72 5.79 55.43
CA THR A 51 -5.56 7.03 54.69
C THR A 51 -6.28 6.95 53.35
N MET A 52 -7.19 7.91 53.18
CA MET A 52 -7.50 8.74 52.00
C MET A 52 -7.66 8.08 50.62
N ALA A 53 -8.80 8.42 50.02
CA ALA A 53 -9.26 8.11 48.67
C ALA A 53 -8.16 8.19 47.60
N VAL A 54 -7.89 7.07 46.94
CA VAL A 54 -7.14 7.06 45.68
C VAL A 54 -8.11 7.47 44.57
N ALA A 55 -7.90 8.67 44.02
CA ALA A 55 -8.55 9.10 42.80
C ALA A 55 -8.22 8.11 41.67
N ASN A 56 -9.22 7.72 40.89
CA ASN A 56 -9.04 6.81 39.78
C ASN A 56 -8.41 7.57 38.60
N SER A 57 -7.08 7.48 38.43
CA SER A 57 -6.33 8.30 37.47
C SER A 57 -5.31 7.53 36.63
N SER A 58 -5.44 6.21 36.48
CA SER A 58 -4.49 5.48 35.63
C SER A 58 -4.68 5.87 34.17
N ASP A 59 -3.61 6.39 33.56
CA ASP A 59 -3.65 6.85 32.17
C ASP A 59 -3.91 5.68 31.20
N PRO A 60 -4.67 5.92 30.12
CA PRO A 60 -4.83 4.95 29.03
C PRO A 60 -3.49 4.47 28.49
N LYS A 61 -3.34 3.16 28.27
CA LYS A 61 -2.10 2.58 27.76
C LYS A 61 -2.31 1.27 27.02
N TRP A 62 -1.36 0.95 26.14
CA TRP A 62 -1.20 -0.39 25.61
C TRP A 62 -0.79 -1.33 26.74
N ILE A 63 -1.54 -2.42 26.91
CA ILE A 63 -1.14 -3.53 27.78
C ILE A 63 -0.23 -4.47 26.97
N TYR A 64 -0.65 -4.80 25.75
CA TYR A 64 0.10 -5.60 24.79
C TYR A 64 -0.08 -5.02 23.39
N GLN A 65 1.01 -4.88 22.64
CA GLN A 65 0.98 -4.51 21.23
C GLN A 65 2.02 -5.34 20.48
N ASN A 66 1.58 -6.08 19.48
CA ASN A 66 2.44 -6.87 18.62
C ASN A 66 3.33 -5.94 17.77
N THR A 67 4.45 -6.46 17.24
CA THR A 67 5.29 -5.74 16.28
C THR A 67 5.61 -6.65 15.10
N PRO A 68 5.07 -6.39 13.89
CA PRO A 68 4.08 -5.35 13.57
C PRO A 68 2.78 -5.53 14.37
N HIS A 69 2.03 -4.44 14.55
CA HIS A 69 0.77 -4.46 15.30
C HIS A 69 -0.24 -5.42 14.66
N ALA A 70 -1.12 -5.99 15.48
CA ALA A 70 -2.15 -6.90 14.99
C ALA A 70 -3.27 -6.15 14.25
N ASP A 71 -4.18 -6.88 13.59
CA ASP A 71 -5.30 -6.28 12.85
C ASP A 71 -6.47 -5.87 13.74
N VAL A 72 -6.52 -6.36 14.98
CA VAL A 72 -7.62 -6.10 15.92
C VAL A 72 -7.10 -5.35 17.14
N ALA A 73 -7.62 -4.15 17.40
CA ALA A 73 -7.43 -3.47 18.67
C ALA A 73 -8.57 -3.85 19.62
N LEU A 74 -8.23 -4.51 20.72
CA LEU A 74 -9.14 -4.86 21.79
C LEU A 74 -9.05 -3.81 22.90
N VAL A 75 -10.06 -2.95 22.98
CA VAL A 75 -10.09 -1.78 23.86
C VAL A 75 -10.95 -2.07 25.08
N PHE A 76 -10.31 -2.23 26.23
CA PHE A 76 -10.98 -2.42 27.52
C PHE A 76 -11.34 -1.07 28.15
N VAL A 77 -12.62 -0.89 28.49
CA VAL A 77 -13.18 0.36 29.05
C VAL A 77 -13.81 0.09 30.40
N HIS A 78 -13.18 0.60 31.46
CA HIS A 78 -13.61 0.29 32.83
C HIS A 78 -14.94 0.96 33.23
N GLY A 79 -15.50 0.51 34.36
CA GLY A 79 -16.67 1.11 34.99
C GLY A 79 -16.30 2.20 36.02
N ILE A 80 -17.32 2.85 36.56
CA ILE A 80 -17.23 3.99 37.47
C ILE A 80 -16.46 3.78 38.80
N PHE A 81 -16.20 2.53 39.21
CA PHE A 81 -15.60 2.19 40.51
C PHE A 81 -14.22 1.52 40.43
N GLY A 82 -13.66 1.36 39.23
CA GLY A 82 -12.38 0.71 39.05
C GLY A 82 -11.55 1.43 38.03
N ASP A 83 -10.27 1.12 37.96
CA ASP A 83 -9.30 1.79 37.09
C ASP A 83 -9.00 0.98 35.81
N ALA A 84 -8.15 1.52 34.93
CA ALA A 84 -7.78 0.88 33.67
C ALA A 84 -7.21 -0.54 33.82
N GLN A 85 -6.67 -0.92 34.99
CA GLN A 85 -6.12 -2.25 35.25
C GLN A 85 -6.87 -2.98 36.37
N GLY A 86 -7.15 -2.33 37.49
CA GLY A 86 -7.75 -2.97 38.66
C GLY A 86 -9.15 -3.53 38.40
N THR A 87 -9.92 -2.92 37.49
CA THR A 87 -11.23 -3.43 37.04
C THR A 87 -11.14 -4.83 36.48
N TRP A 88 -10.02 -5.15 35.82
CA TRP A 88 -9.83 -6.36 35.03
C TRP A 88 -8.91 -7.37 35.72
N THR A 89 -8.64 -7.17 37.01
CA THR A 89 -7.69 -7.98 37.78
C THR A 89 -8.40 -8.69 38.93
N ASN A 90 -8.33 -10.02 38.94
CA ASN A 90 -8.82 -10.86 40.02
C ASN A 90 -7.99 -10.68 41.30
N ALA A 91 -8.60 -10.95 42.46
CA ALA A 91 -7.93 -10.94 43.76
C ALA A 91 -6.68 -11.84 43.82
N ASN A 92 -6.64 -12.92 43.04
CA ASN A 92 -5.48 -13.81 42.91
C ASN A 92 -4.37 -13.27 41.98
N GLY A 93 -4.52 -12.06 41.44
CA GLY A 93 -3.55 -11.40 40.57
C GLY A 93 -3.67 -11.72 39.08
N LYS A 94 -4.53 -12.67 38.67
CA LYS A 94 -4.79 -12.91 37.25
C LYS A 94 -5.52 -11.74 36.62
N ARG A 95 -5.07 -11.34 35.42
CA ARG A 95 -5.68 -10.24 34.67
C ARG A 95 -6.42 -10.80 33.47
N PHE A 96 -7.59 -10.25 33.17
CA PHE A 96 -8.37 -10.63 32.00
C PHE A 96 -7.55 -10.45 30.71
N PHE A 97 -6.75 -9.38 30.63
CA PHE A 97 -5.83 -9.16 29.51
C PHE A 97 -4.89 -10.33 29.23
N ASP A 98 -4.38 -10.97 30.29
CA ASP A 98 -3.43 -12.09 30.19
C ASP A 98 -4.13 -13.33 29.66
N LEU A 99 -5.35 -13.62 30.13
CA LEU A 99 -6.16 -14.73 29.63
C LEU A 99 -6.53 -14.58 28.15
N VAL A 100 -6.71 -13.34 27.68
CA VAL A 100 -6.92 -13.07 26.24
C VAL A 100 -5.65 -13.29 25.44
N ARG A 101 -4.52 -12.74 25.90
CA ARG A 101 -3.23 -12.88 25.23
C ARG A 101 -2.76 -14.33 25.17
N ASP A 102 -2.98 -15.09 26.23
CA ASP A 102 -2.47 -16.46 26.37
C ASP A 102 -3.34 -17.48 25.60
N ASN A 103 -4.54 -17.07 25.16
CA ASN A 103 -5.37 -17.88 24.28
C ASN A 103 -4.70 -18.07 22.90
N LYS A 104 -4.49 -19.34 22.50
CA LYS A 104 -3.75 -19.70 21.29
C LYS A 104 -4.40 -19.23 19.98
N GLU A 105 -5.71 -19.13 19.93
CA GLU A 105 -6.46 -18.77 18.73
C GLU A 105 -6.62 -17.24 18.58
N VAL A 106 -6.70 -16.53 19.69
CA VAL A 106 -7.03 -15.09 19.72
C VAL A 106 -5.80 -14.23 19.98
N GLY A 107 -4.90 -14.63 20.87
CA GLY A 107 -3.84 -13.77 21.41
C GLY A 107 -2.91 -13.16 20.35
N LYS A 108 -2.63 -13.89 19.26
CA LYS A 108 -1.79 -13.40 18.15
C LYS A 108 -2.50 -12.43 17.21
N ARG A 109 -3.83 -12.35 17.26
CA ARG A 109 -4.67 -11.55 16.36
C ARG A 109 -5.07 -10.20 16.97
N VAL A 110 -4.79 -9.99 18.26
CA VAL A 110 -5.26 -8.83 19.01
C VAL A 110 -4.11 -8.07 19.65
N ASP A 111 -4.20 -6.75 19.62
CA ASP A 111 -3.47 -5.85 20.51
C ASP A 111 -4.43 -5.36 21.58
N VAL A 112 -3.96 -5.31 22.83
CA VAL A 112 -4.80 -5.02 23.99
C VAL A 112 -4.49 -3.63 24.51
N PHE A 113 -5.49 -2.75 24.46
CA PHE A 113 -5.43 -1.41 25.02
C PHE A 113 -6.38 -1.30 26.20
N ALA A 114 -5.91 -0.69 27.29
CA ALA A 114 -6.75 -0.40 28.45
C ALA A 114 -6.99 1.10 28.55
N PHE A 115 -8.25 1.51 28.46
CA PHE A 115 -8.68 2.89 28.58
C PHE A 115 -9.14 3.21 30.00
N GLY A 116 -8.48 4.21 30.59
CA GLY A 116 -8.80 4.82 31.88
C GLY A 116 -9.45 6.20 31.76
N PHE A 117 -10.51 6.46 32.51
CA PHE A 117 -11.09 7.79 32.71
C PHE A 117 -11.37 8.05 34.20
N THR A 118 -11.39 9.33 34.57
CA THR A 118 -11.49 9.72 35.98
C THR A 118 -12.90 9.48 36.49
N SER A 119 -13.03 8.57 37.46
CA SER A 119 -14.28 8.27 38.16
C SER A 119 -14.00 8.16 39.67
N ASN A 120 -14.16 9.27 40.37
CA ASN A 120 -13.83 9.37 41.79
C ASN A 120 -14.99 8.88 42.67
N MET A 121 -14.69 7.89 43.53
CA MET A 121 -15.66 7.31 44.46
C MET A 121 -15.93 8.14 45.71
N PHE A 122 -15.13 9.16 46.01
CA PHE A 122 -15.22 9.93 47.27
C PHE A 122 -14.87 11.41 47.12
N ALA A 123 -14.68 11.91 45.89
CA ALA A 123 -14.29 13.28 45.59
C ALA A 123 -15.00 13.79 44.31
N SER A 124 -15.14 15.12 44.19
CA SER A 124 -15.62 15.77 42.96
C SER A 124 -14.62 15.62 41.80
N GLY A 125 -15.06 15.94 40.57
CA GLY A 125 -14.18 15.94 39.38
C GLY A 125 -14.15 14.62 38.60
N SER A 126 -15.16 13.76 38.79
CA SER A 126 -15.42 12.66 37.86
C SER A 126 -15.90 13.21 36.51
N LEU A 127 -15.47 12.59 35.41
CA LEU A 127 -15.96 12.94 34.09
C LEU A 127 -17.40 12.43 33.91
N ASP A 128 -18.25 13.23 33.28
CA ASP A 128 -19.53 12.73 32.81
C ASP A 128 -19.37 11.76 31.61
N ILE A 129 -20.44 11.08 31.22
CA ILE A 129 -20.41 10.11 30.10
C ILE A 129 -19.93 10.77 28.78
N GLN A 130 -20.33 12.01 28.51
CA GLN A 130 -19.91 12.73 27.30
C GLN A 130 -18.43 13.08 27.36
N GLU A 131 -17.95 13.60 28.48
CA GLU A 131 -16.55 13.97 28.69
C GLU A 131 -15.65 12.75 28.61
N ALA A 132 -16.06 11.63 29.23
CA ALA A 132 -15.36 10.35 29.13
C ALA A 132 -15.35 9.82 27.68
N ALA A 133 -16.45 9.99 26.93
CA ALA A 133 -16.54 9.57 25.53
C ALA A 133 -15.63 10.40 24.61
N ASN A 134 -15.56 11.72 24.83
CA ASN A 134 -14.63 12.60 24.11
C ASN A 134 -13.18 12.20 24.40
N LYS A 135 -12.86 11.99 25.69
CA LYS A 135 -11.52 11.54 26.11
C LYS A 135 -11.17 10.16 25.54
N LEU A 136 -12.14 9.25 25.42
CA LEU A 136 -11.94 7.97 24.73
C LEU A 136 -11.52 8.21 23.29
N HIS A 137 -12.29 8.99 22.53
CA HIS A 137 -12.00 9.27 21.12
C HIS A 137 -10.62 9.91 20.93
N ASP A 138 -10.27 10.93 21.72
CA ASP A 138 -8.97 11.59 21.66
C ASP A 138 -7.81 10.60 21.87
N ARG A 139 -7.99 9.64 22.79
CA ARG A 139 -6.98 8.62 23.09
C ARG A 139 -6.89 7.56 22.02
N LEU A 140 -8.01 7.19 21.39
CA LEU A 140 -8.01 6.31 20.23
C LEU A 140 -7.20 6.91 19.07
N ILE A 141 -7.35 8.21 18.81
CA ILE A 141 -6.55 8.92 17.80
C ILE A 141 -5.08 8.98 18.21
N PHE A 142 -4.78 9.44 19.43
CA PHE A 142 -3.41 9.63 19.91
C PHE A 142 -2.59 8.33 19.86
N HIS A 143 -3.19 7.20 20.21
CA HIS A 143 -2.54 5.89 20.17
C HIS A 143 -2.67 5.18 18.81
N ARG A 144 -3.22 5.85 17.79
CA ARG A 144 -3.44 5.31 16.44
C ARG A 144 -4.32 4.06 16.42
N ILE A 145 -5.20 3.91 17.41
CA ILE A 145 -6.17 2.81 17.45
C ILE A 145 -7.19 2.96 16.33
N THR A 146 -7.48 4.20 15.91
CA THR A 146 -8.32 4.49 14.74
C THR A 146 -7.75 3.97 13.42
N ASP A 147 -6.45 3.63 13.37
CA ASP A 147 -5.81 3.05 12.18
C ASP A 147 -6.01 1.53 12.10
N TYR A 148 -6.53 0.90 13.17
CA TYR A 148 -6.79 -0.53 13.16
C TYR A 148 -8.00 -0.84 12.28
N PRO A 149 -7.90 -1.89 11.43
CA PRO A 149 -9.03 -2.35 10.62
C PRO A 149 -10.26 -2.73 11.45
N ARG A 150 -10.03 -3.29 12.65
CA ARG A 150 -11.08 -3.72 13.57
C ARG A 150 -10.80 -3.24 14.99
N ILE A 151 -11.77 -2.56 15.58
CA ILE A 151 -11.74 -2.11 16.97
C ILE A 151 -12.87 -2.82 17.72
N VAL A 152 -12.51 -3.61 18.73
CA VAL A 152 -13.48 -4.32 19.58
C VAL A 152 -13.45 -3.69 20.96
N PHE A 153 -14.61 -3.23 21.44
CA PHE A 153 -14.72 -2.69 22.79
C PHE A 153 -15.15 -3.77 23.78
N VAL A 154 -14.44 -3.86 24.89
CA VAL A 154 -14.79 -4.69 26.04
C VAL A 154 -15.09 -3.76 27.20
N ALA A 155 -16.35 -3.61 27.57
CA ALA A 155 -16.76 -2.56 28.49
C ALA A 155 -17.50 -3.12 29.70
N HIS A 156 -17.24 -2.52 30.86
CA HIS A 156 -17.89 -2.85 32.12
C HIS A 156 -18.79 -1.71 32.59
N SER A 157 -20.01 -2.03 33.03
CA SER A 157 -20.90 -1.08 33.69
C SER A 157 -21.06 0.20 32.84
N MET A 158 -20.85 1.38 33.42
CA MET A 158 -20.90 2.68 32.75
C MET A 158 -19.93 2.81 31.56
N GLY A 159 -18.83 2.05 31.53
CA GLY A 159 -17.90 2.05 30.40
C GLY A 159 -18.60 1.72 29.07
N GLY A 160 -19.63 0.87 29.09
CA GLY A 160 -20.41 0.56 27.88
C GLY A 160 -21.19 1.77 27.35
N LEU A 161 -21.68 2.62 28.25
CA LEU A 161 -22.37 3.86 27.86
C LEU A 161 -21.39 4.90 27.31
N VAL A 162 -20.17 4.95 27.85
CA VAL A 162 -19.08 5.78 27.31
C VAL A 162 -18.77 5.38 25.87
N VAL A 163 -18.64 4.07 25.60
CA VAL A 163 -18.41 3.55 24.24
C VAL A 163 -19.57 3.89 23.31
N MET A 164 -20.81 3.61 23.72
CA MET A 164 -21.99 3.95 22.91
C MET A 164 -22.04 5.45 22.60
N ARG A 165 -21.77 6.31 23.58
CA ARG A 165 -21.76 7.76 23.37
C ARG A 165 -20.65 8.21 22.42
N ALA A 166 -19.46 7.61 22.52
CA ALA A 166 -18.36 7.90 21.61
C ALA A 166 -18.71 7.55 20.17
N LEU A 167 -19.31 6.37 19.93
CA LEU A 167 -19.72 5.93 18.59
C LEU A 167 -20.89 6.74 18.02
N LEU A 168 -21.82 7.19 18.88
CA LEU A 168 -22.90 8.09 18.45
C LEU A 168 -22.40 9.48 18.07
N THR A 169 -21.32 9.94 18.72
CA THR A 169 -20.68 11.23 18.44
C THR A 169 -19.78 11.15 17.21
N HIS A 170 -19.04 10.05 17.04
CA HIS A 170 -18.05 9.84 15.99
C HIS A 170 -18.44 8.65 15.09
N LYS A 171 -19.52 8.83 14.32
CA LYS A 171 -20.15 7.76 13.52
C LYS A 171 -19.22 7.09 12.49
N ALA A 172 -18.19 7.78 12.02
CA ALA A 172 -17.20 7.18 11.10
C ALA A 172 -16.49 5.95 11.71
N MET A 173 -16.42 5.85 13.04
CA MET A 173 -15.83 4.68 13.70
C MET A 173 -16.72 3.44 13.63
N LEU A 174 -18.03 3.56 13.33
CA LEU A 174 -18.95 2.43 13.29
C LEU A 174 -18.48 1.34 12.30
N GLU A 175 -17.91 1.75 11.16
CA GLU A 175 -17.41 0.84 10.11
C GLU A 175 -16.29 -0.08 10.61
N SER A 176 -15.45 0.42 11.52
CA SER A 176 -14.31 -0.32 12.08
C SER A 176 -14.69 -1.14 13.31
N VAL A 177 -15.90 -1.03 13.85
CA VAL A 177 -16.31 -1.70 15.09
C VAL A 177 -17.30 -2.84 14.78
N PRO A 178 -16.82 -4.09 14.61
CA PRO A 178 -17.70 -5.21 14.29
C PRO A 178 -18.58 -5.63 15.48
N VAL A 179 -18.03 -5.56 16.70
CA VAL A 179 -18.70 -6.02 17.92
C VAL A 179 -18.23 -5.25 19.16
N MET A 180 -19.13 -5.09 20.13
CA MET A 180 -18.85 -4.63 21.48
C MET A 180 -19.32 -5.69 22.48
N ILE A 181 -18.57 -5.86 23.57
CA ILE A 181 -18.87 -6.80 24.64
C ILE A 181 -19.19 -6.00 25.90
N PHE A 182 -20.40 -6.13 26.41
CA PHE A 182 -20.90 -5.39 27.56
C PHE A 182 -21.11 -6.31 28.76
N TYR A 183 -20.37 -6.06 29.83
CA TYR A 183 -20.54 -6.71 31.12
C TYR A 183 -21.31 -5.81 32.08
N ALA A 184 -22.53 -6.22 32.44
CA ALA A 184 -23.41 -5.51 33.37
C ALA A 184 -23.57 -4.01 33.04
N THR A 185 -23.66 -3.65 31.76
CA THR A 185 -23.86 -2.26 31.32
C THR A 185 -25.34 -1.86 31.47
N PRO A 186 -25.67 -0.75 32.15
CA PRO A 186 -27.05 -0.34 32.36
C PRO A 186 -27.64 0.40 31.14
N GLN A 187 -28.24 -0.34 30.21
CA GLN A 187 -28.73 0.20 28.93
C GLN A 187 -30.16 0.79 29.00
N GLU A 188 -30.90 0.61 30.11
CA GLU A 188 -32.29 1.11 30.30
C GLU A 188 -32.42 2.43 31.09
N GLY A 189 -31.32 3.13 31.34
CA GLY A 189 -31.35 4.52 31.81
C GLY A 189 -31.63 4.72 33.31
N ALA A 190 -32.58 4.01 33.91
CA ALA A 190 -33.00 4.29 35.29
C ALA A 190 -32.07 3.72 36.39
N GLN A 191 -31.12 2.84 36.06
CA GLN A 191 -30.39 2.07 37.08
C GLN A 191 -29.06 2.69 37.54
N ILE A 192 -28.52 3.73 36.89
CA ILE A 192 -27.25 4.35 37.33
C ILE A 192 -27.39 5.00 38.71
N ALA A 193 -28.59 5.53 39.02
CA ALA A 193 -28.92 5.99 40.37
C ALA A 193 -29.02 4.84 41.41
N ALA A 194 -29.36 3.62 40.98
CA ALA A 194 -29.30 2.43 41.83
C ALA A 194 -27.85 2.00 42.07
N ILE A 195 -26.98 2.09 41.06
CA ILE A 195 -25.53 1.90 41.23
C ILE A 195 -24.97 2.87 42.28
N ALA A 196 -25.39 4.15 42.24
CA ALA A 196 -25.06 5.13 43.27
C ALA A 196 -25.52 4.67 44.65
N ARG A 197 -26.81 4.42 44.83
CA ARG A 197 -27.39 4.09 46.14
C ARG A 197 -26.86 2.79 46.74
N SER A 198 -26.53 1.79 45.92
CA SER A 198 -26.17 0.44 46.38
C SER A 198 -24.68 0.24 46.62
N VAL A 199 -23.79 1.06 46.04
CA VAL A 199 -22.33 0.85 46.13
C VAL A 199 -21.62 1.99 46.87
N ALA A 200 -22.12 3.23 46.80
CA ALA A 200 -21.55 4.36 47.53
C ALA A 200 -22.61 5.44 47.79
N ASN A 201 -22.93 5.75 49.05
CA ASN A 201 -23.75 6.92 49.43
C ASN A 201 -23.03 8.24 49.04
N ASN A 202 -22.93 8.56 47.75
CA ASN A 202 -22.06 9.62 47.24
C ASN A 202 -22.72 10.45 46.13
N ALA A 203 -22.77 11.77 46.36
CA ALA A 203 -23.21 12.80 45.42
C ALA A 203 -22.33 12.93 44.15
N ALA A 204 -21.08 12.47 44.16
CA ALA A 204 -20.20 12.50 42.99
C ALA A 204 -20.71 11.61 41.83
N LEU A 205 -21.51 10.58 42.11
CA LEU A 205 -22.12 9.76 41.06
C LEU A 205 -23.26 10.48 40.33
N GLU A 206 -23.91 11.43 40.99
CA GLU A 206 -24.97 12.24 40.35
C GLU A 206 -24.41 13.20 39.31
N GLN A 207 -23.16 13.63 39.47
CA GLN A 207 -22.45 14.55 38.56
C GLN A 207 -22.01 13.88 37.26
N MET A 208 -21.96 12.54 37.21
CA MET A 208 -21.51 11.80 36.03
C MET A 208 -22.63 11.58 34.99
N LEU A 209 -23.86 11.95 35.35
CA LEU A 209 -24.98 12.01 34.44
C LEU A 209 -25.34 13.47 34.18
N PRO A 210 -25.73 13.81 32.94
CA PRO A 210 -26.27 15.14 32.64
C PRO A 210 -27.50 15.45 33.51
N GLY A 211 -27.79 16.73 33.70
CA GLY A 211 -28.85 17.21 34.60
C GLY A 211 -30.24 16.58 34.36
N ASP A 212 -30.56 16.20 33.11
CA ASP A 212 -31.72 15.38 32.76
C ASP A 212 -31.31 13.92 32.50
N LYS A 213 -31.18 13.15 33.59
CA LYS A 213 -30.70 11.76 33.58
C LYS A 213 -31.58 10.85 32.70
N GLU A 214 -32.89 10.99 32.82
CA GLU A 214 -33.84 10.17 32.07
C GLU A 214 -33.91 10.57 30.59
N GLY A 215 -33.95 11.89 30.30
CA GLY A 215 -33.96 12.38 28.92
C GLY A 215 -32.66 12.08 28.19
N TYR A 216 -31.51 12.18 28.86
CA TYR A 216 -30.23 11.82 28.26
C TYR A 216 -30.20 10.35 27.81
N LEU A 217 -30.62 9.43 28.67
CA LEU A 217 -30.54 7.99 28.37
C LEU A 217 -31.64 7.57 27.39
N LYS A 218 -32.84 8.18 27.44
CA LYS A 218 -33.88 8.04 26.39
C LYS A 218 -33.38 8.54 25.03
N SER A 219 -32.64 9.65 25.01
CA SER A 219 -32.06 10.18 23.77
C SER A 219 -30.99 9.24 23.20
N MET A 220 -30.17 8.64 24.05
CA MET A 220 -29.15 7.67 23.66
C MET A 220 -29.78 6.38 23.14
N ASP A 221 -30.85 5.89 23.78
CA ASP A 221 -31.63 4.75 23.30
C ASP A 221 -32.19 5.00 21.89
N SER A 222 -32.81 6.16 21.70
CA SER A 222 -33.40 6.55 20.42
C SER A 222 -32.33 6.72 19.34
N ALA A 223 -31.21 7.37 19.67
CA ALA A 223 -30.11 7.59 18.74
C ALA A 223 -29.42 6.28 18.34
N TRP A 224 -29.25 5.34 19.28
CA TRP A 224 -28.70 4.02 18.98
C TRP A 224 -29.63 3.23 18.05
N LYS A 225 -30.94 3.23 18.36
CA LYS A 225 -31.97 2.57 17.53
C LYS A 225 -32.12 3.19 16.13
N ALA A 226 -31.70 4.44 15.95
CA ALA A 226 -31.74 5.13 14.66
C ALA A 226 -30.60 4.75 13.71
N ILE A 227 -29.53 4.09 14.19
CA ILE A 227 -28.47 3.58 13.30
C ILE A 227 -29.02 2.40 12.50
N PRO A 228 -28.89 2.36 11.16
CA PRO A 228 -29.33 1.21 10.36
C PRO A 228 -28.72 -0.11 10.87
N GLU A 229 -29.50 -1.20 10.85
CA GLU A 229 -29.08 -2.48 11.45
C GLU A 229 -27.79 -3.04 10.83
N ASN A 230 -27.58 -2.84 9.52
CA ASN A 230 -26.39 -3.26 8.78
C ASN A 230 -25.14 -2.40 9.07
N GLU A 231 -25.32 -1.20 9.61
CA GLU A 231 -24.23 -0.27 9.99
C GLU A 231 -23.97 -0.28 11.50
N ARG A 232 -24.87 -0.88 12.28
CA ARG A 232 -24.79 -0.91 13.74
C ARG A 232 -23.83 -2.02 14.19
N PRO A 233 -22.84 -1.71 15.04
CA PRO A 233 -22.01 -2.72 15.66
C PRO A 233 -22.84 -3.72 16.46
N LYS A 234 -22.45 -5.00 16.43
CA LYS A 234 -23.09 -6.05 17.22
C LYS A 234 -22.77 -5.87 18.70
N ILE A 235 -23.69 -6.22 19.59
CA ILE A 235 -23.49 -6.15 21.05
C ILE A 235 -23.68 -7.54 21.66
N ARG A 236 -22.64 -8.08 22.29
CA ARG A 236 -22.75 -9.27 23.14
C ARG A 236 -22.82 -8.84 24.60
N CYS A 237 -23.89 -9.23 25.30
CA CYS A 237 -24.09 -8.89 26.70
C CYS A 237 -23.83 -10.07 27.63
N ALA A 238 -23.25 -9.74 28.79
CA ALA A 238 -23.17 -10.60 29.95
C ALA A 238 -23.75 -9.89 31.18
N TYR A 239 -24.50 -10.60 32.00
CA TYR A 239 -25.17 -10.05 33.18
C TYR A 239 -24.79 -10.77 34.48
N GLU A 240 -24.82 -10.02 35.59
CA GLU A 240 -24.50 -10.53 36.92
C GLU A 240 -25.63 -11.41 37.49
N LYS A 241 -25.26 -12.43 38.26
CA LYS A 241 -26.22 -13.33 38.93
C LYS A 241 -26.22 -13.16 40.44
N LYS A 242 -25.07 -12.83 41.03
CA LYS A 242 -24.96 -12.61 42.48
C LYS A 242 -25.20 -11.13 42.77
N PRO A 243 -25.91 -10.77 43.85
CA PRO A 243 -26.08 -9.37 44.22
C PRO A 243 -24.77 -8.76 44.73
N THR A 244 -24.54 -7.47 44.50
CA THR A 244 -23.51 -6.69 45.18
C THR A 244 -24.16 -5.97 46.35
N TYR A 245 -23.63 -6.16 47.57
CA TYR A 245 -24.22 -5.60 48.80
C TYR A 245 -25.73 -5.90 48.97
N GLY A 246 -26.16 -7.10 48.56
CA GLY A 246 -27.53 -7.58 48.74
C GLY A 246 -28.54 -7.14 47.66
N THR A 247 -28.13 -6.34 46.67
CA THR A 247 -29.00 -5.94 45.54
C THR A 247 -28.29 -6.15 44.19
N PRO A 248 -28.99 -6.63 43.14
CA PRO A 248 -28.45 -6.56 41.77
C PRO A 248 -28.27 -5.10 41.36
N ILE A 249 -27.08 -4.74 40.92
CA ILE A 249 -26.70 -3.38 40.56
C ILE A 249 -27.30 -3.01 39.19
N VAL A 250 -27.28 -3.95 38.24
CA VAL A 250 -27.92 -3.80 36.93
C VAL A 250 -28.88 -4.96 36.69
N GLY A 251 -30.18 -4.66 36.68
CA GLY A 251 -31.22 -5.62 36.39
C GLY A 251 -31.11 -6.20 34.98
N TRP A 252 -31.57 -7.45 34.81
CA TRP A 252 -31.43 -8.20 33.56
C TRP A 252 -31.89 -7.41 32.32
N ALA A 253 -33.09 -6.84 32.34
CA ALA A 253 -33.63 -6.09 31.19
C ALA A 253 -32.72 -4.92 30.75
N SER A 254 -32.07 -4.27 31.73
CA SER A 254 -31.11 -3.20 31.46
C SER A 254 -29.78 -3.72 30.93
N ALA A 255 -29.30 -4.84 31.47
CA ALA A 255 -28.06 -5.45 31.01
C ALA A 255 -28.16 -6.01 29.58
N THR A 256 -29.37 -6.33 29.10
CA THR A 256 -29.58 -7.11 27.88
C THR A 256 -30.33 -6.37 26.77
N ARG A 257 -30.70 -5.11 26.97
CA ARG A 257 -31.58 -4.34 26.08
C ARG A 257 -31.20 -4.36 24.60
N PHE A 258 -29.93 -4.10 24.27
CA PHE A 258 -29.42 -4.08 22.90
C PHE A 258 -28.59 -5.32 22.55
N CYS A 259 -28.68 -6.38 23.35
CA CYS A 259 -27.92 -7.60 23.10
C CYS A 259 -28.36 -8.23 21.77
N ASP A 260 -27.41 -8.44 20.87
CA ASP A 260 -27.57 -9.41 19.80
C ASP A 260 -27.42 -10.81 20.41
N GLY A 261 -28.29 -11.74 20.03
CA GLY A 261 -28.27 -13.12 20.52
C GLY A 261 -28.64 -13.28 22.00
N THR A 262 -28.41 -14.48 22.53
CA THR A 262 -28.77 -14.81 23.92
C THR A 262 -27.74 -14.22 24.89
N PRO A 263 -28.14 -13.36 25.85
CA PRO A 263 -27.23 -12.81 26.83
C PRO A 263 -26.71 -13.88 27.79
N SER A 264 -25.42 -13.82 28.13
CA SER A 264 -24.79 -14.81 28.99
C SER A 264 -24.90 -14.45 30.47
N ALA A 265 -25.33 -15.40 31.29
CA ALA A 265 -25.23 -15.27 32.74
C ALA A 265 -23.78 -15.47 33.17
N VAL A 266 -23.26 -14.61 34.03
CA VAL A 266 -22.00 -14.84 34.74
C VAL A 266 -22.32 -15.02 36.20
N SER A 267 -21.85 -16.13 36.79
CA SER A 267 -22.14 -16.48 38.19
C SER A 267 -21.37 -15.62 39.20
N GLU A 268 -21.29 -14.31 38.98
CA GLU A 268 -20.60 -13.33 39.82
C GLU A 268 -21.46 -12.10 40.13
N ASN A 269 -20.94 -11.24 41.00
CA ASN A 269 -21.51 -9.94 41.33
C ASN A 269 -20.96 -8.84 40.41
N HIS A 270 -21.50 -7.63 40.49
CA HIS A 270 -21.17 -6.50 39.62
C HIS A 270 -19.68 -6.13 39.56
N LEU A 271 -18.96 -6.31 40.66
CA LEU A 271 -17.54 -5.95 40.77
C LEU A 271 -16.63 -7.06 40.24
N ASP A 272 -17.08 -8.31 40.31
CA ASP A 272 -16.25 -9.49 40.03
C ASP A 272 -16.56 -10.14 38.67
N ILE A 273 -17.69 -9.79 38.03
CA ILE A 273 -18.09 -10.28 36.68
C ILE A 273 -17.00 -10.13 35.61
N VAL A 274 -16.13 -9.13 35.74
CA VAL A 274 -15.02 -8.82 34.80
C VAL A 274 -13.63 -9.18 35.35
N LYS A 275 -13.57 -9.95 36.44
CA LYS A 275 -12.34 -10.37 37.11
C LYS A 275 -12.16 -11.88 37.04
N PRO A 276 -12.05 -12.47 35.84
CA PRO A 276 -11.92 -13.91 35.68
C PRO A 276 -10.67 -14.47 36.36
N ASP A 277 -10.78 -15.70 36.87
CA ASP A 277 -9.69 -16.43 37.52
C ASP A 277 -9.09 -17.55 36.65
N SER A 278 -9.67 -17.81 35.48
CA SER A 278 -9.33 -18.94 34.62
C SER A 278 -9.82 -18.71 33.18
N GLU A 279 -9.25 -19.44 32.22
CA GLU A 279 -9.66 -19.38 30.82
C GLU A 279 -11.11 -19.85 30.61
N GLY A 280 -11.61 -20.74 31.49
CA GLY A 280 -12.98 -21.26 31.45
C GLY A 280 -13.99 -20.37 32.18
N HIS A 281 -13.58 -19.25 32.77
CA HIS A 281 -14.51 -18.32 33.42
C HIS A 281 -15.51 -17.75 32.41
N ASP A 282 -16.79 -17.65 32.76
CA ASP A 282 -17.87 -17.28 31.83
C ASP A 282 -17.59 -15.98 31.07
N SER A 283 -16.99 -14.97 31.73
CA SER A 283 -16.62 -13.72 31.05
C SER A 283 -15.54 -13.91 29.97
N VAL A 284 -14.55 -14.79 30.19
CA VAL A 284 -13.58 -15.11 29.13
C VAL A 284 -14.28 -15.79 27.96
N VAL A 285 -15.15 -16.76 28.24
CA VAL A 285 -15.90 -17.51 27.22
C VAL A 285 -16.77 -16.57 26.38
N VAL A 286 -17.48 -15.62 26.99
CA VAL A 286 -18.29 -14.62 26.28
C VAL A 286 -17.45 -13.82 25.29
N LEU A 287 -16.29 -13.32 25.73
CA LEU A 287 -15.39 -12.56 24.87
C LEU A 287 -14.83 -13.41 23.72
N MET A 288 -14.36 -14.62 24.01
CA MET A 288 -13.78 -15.51 22.99
C MET A 288 -14.79 -15.90 21.92
N ASN A 289 -16.02 -16.23 22.31
CA ASN A 289 -17.09 -16.54 21.37
C ASN A 289 -17.42 -15.34 20.48
N ALA A 290 -17.50 -14.13 21.05
CA ALA A 290 -17.75 -12.92 20.27
C ALA A 290 -16.63 -12.64 19.26
N LEU A 291 -15.36 -12.80 19.66
CA LEU A 291 -14.21 -12.59 18.78
C LEU A 291 -14.17 -13.63 17.65
N ASN A 292 -14.46 -14.89 17.94
CA ASN A 292 -14.47 -15.94 16.92
C ASN A 292 -15.63 -15.79 15.93
N GLU A 293 -16.79 -15.30 16.37
CA GLU A 293 -17.96 -15.10 15.52
C GLU A 293 -17.87 -13.84 14.65
N PHE A 294 -17.51 -12.70 15.25
CA PHE A 294 -17.57 -11.39 14.56
C PHE A 294 -16.22 -10.92 14.01
N VAL A 295 -15.13 -11.58 14.40
CA VAL A 295 -13.77 -11.28 13.95
C VAL A 295 -13.06 -12.57 13.48
N PRO A 296 -13.63 -13.33 12.52
CA PRO A 296 -13.04 -14.59 12.07
C PRO A 296 -11.73 -14.34 11.31
N ALA A 297 -10.76 -15.25 11.48
CA ALA A 297 -9.41 -15.12 10.94
C ALA A 297 -9.39 -14.98 9.40
N ASP A 298 -10.28 -15.66 8.69
CA ASP A 298 -10.31 -15.71 7.22
C ASP A 298 -10.81 -14.40 6.58
N ASN A 299 -11.50 -13.53 7.33
CA ASN A 299 -12.00 -12.25 6.82
C ASN A 299 -11.00 -11.08 6.97
N LEU A 300 -9.78 -11.35 7.44
CA LEU A 300 -8.79 -10.32 7.80
C LEU A 300 -7.58 -10.26 6.84
N ALA A 301 -7.32 -11.31 6.06
CA ALA A 301 -6.17 -11.35 5.15
C ALA A 301 -6.51 -10.86 3.73
N ALA A 302 -5.51 -10.27 3.06
CA ALA A 302 -5.58 -10.10 1.61
C ALA A 302 -5.40 -11.48 0.95
N GLN A 303 -6.21 -11.80 -0.05
CA GLN A 303 -6.21 -13.13 -0.66
C GLN A 303 -5.95 -13.01 -2.15
N LEU A 304 -4.72 -13.30 -2.57
CA LEU A 304 -4.36 -13.31 -3.98
C LEU A 304 -4.83 -14.61 -4.64
N GLU A 305 -5.73 -14.47 -5.61
CA GLU A 305 -6.13 -15.52 -6.55
C GLU A 305 -5.60 -15.20 -7.95
N THR A 306 -5.19 -16.25 -8.65
CA THR A 306 -4.51 -16.15 -9.96
C THR A 306 -5.19 -17.09 -10.96
N PRO A 307 -6.48 -16.86 -11.31
CA PRO A 307 -7.33 -17.85 -11.98
C PRO A 307 -6.87 -18.21 -13.40
N ASP A 308 -6.08 -17.36 -14.04
CA ASP A 308 -5.63 -17.56 -15.42
C ASP A 308 -4.24 -18.23 -15.51
N PHE A 309 -3.64 -18.58 -14.37
CA PHE A 309 -2.39 -19.33 -14.30
C PHE A 309 -2.66 -20.80 -14.03
N ILE A 310 -1.90 -21.67 -14.68
CA ILE A 310 -1.97 -23.12 -14.45
C ILE A 310 -1.04 -23.47 -13.28
N GLN A 311 -1.57 -24.10 -12.24
CA GLN A 311 -0.74 -24.56 -11.12
C GLN A 311 0.19 -25.70 -11.58
N SER A 312 1.50 -25.53 -11.40
CA SER A 312 2.54 -26.50 -11.78
C SER A 312 3.49 -26.72 -10.60
N GLY A 313 3.13 -27.63 -9.68
CA GLY A 313 3.85 -27.80 -8.42
C GLY A 313 3.69 -26.55 -7.54
N SER A 314 4.79 -25.97 -7.06
CA SER A 314 4.81 -24.71 -6.31
C SER A 314 4.69 -23.47 -7.20
N ASP A 315 4.88 -23.61 -8.50
CA ASP A 315 4.97 -22.50 -9.44
C ASP A 315 3.66 -22.33 -10.23
N LEU A 316 3.42 -21.11 -10.69
CA LEU A 316 2.32 -20.74 -11.59
C LEU A 316 2.85 -20.72 -13.03
N LEU A 317 2.15 -21.37 -13.96
CA LEU A 317 2.53 -21.42 -15.37
C LEU A 317 1.60 -20.55 -16.22
N PHE A 318 2.20 -19.73 -17.08
CA PHE A 318 1.52 -18.98 -18.12
C PHE A 318 2.15 -19.28 -19.49
N THR A 319 1.34 -19.52 -20.52
CA THR A 319 1.83 -19.80 -21.87
C THR A 319 1.71 -18.58 -22.77
N LEU A 320 2.86 -18.06 -23.21
CA LEU A 320 2.97 -16.90 -24.06
C LEU A 320 2.98 -17.29 -25.55
N ALA A 321 1.94 -16.88 -26.26
CA ALA A 321 1.72 -17.08 -27.69
C ALA A 321 1.82 -15.78 -28.51
N SER A 322 1.90 -14.61 -27.86
CA SER A 322 2.14 -13.32 -28.52
C SER A 322 3.18 -12.49 -27.77
N PRO A 323 4.13 -11.82 -28.45
CA PRO A 323 5.18 -11.05 -27.79
C PRO A 323 4.77 -9.60 -27.47
N PHE A 324 3.50 -9.21 -27.71
CA PHE A 324 3.07 -7.81 -27.70
C PHE A 324 2.06 -7.46 -26.61
N GLY A 325 1.97 -8.22 -25.51
CA GLY A 325 1.03 -7.91 -24.43
C GLY A 325 -0.44 -8.15 -24.76
N LYS A 326 -0.75 -8.96 -25.79
CA LYS A 326 -2.13 -9.31 -26.16
C LYS A 326 -2.82 -10.24 -25.17
N GLN A 327 -2.05 -11.09 -24.51
CA GLN A 327 -2.58 -12.02 -23.53
C GLN A 327 -2.40 -11.41 -22.14
N SER A 328 -3.42 -11.56 -21.32
CA SER A 328 -3.40 -11.14 -19.93
C SER A 328 -3.73 -12.29 -18.98
N ALA A 329 -3.32 -12.14 -17.73
CA ALA A 329 -3.68 -13.00 -16.62
C ALA A 329 -4.16 -12.14 -15.46
N ARG A 330 -5.29 -12.50 -14.85
CA ARG A 330 -5.87 -11.78 -13.72
C ARG A 330 -5.12 -12.06 -12.43
N LEU A 331 -4.86 -11.00 -11.69
CA LEU A 331 -4.65 -11.01 -10.25
C LEU A 331 -5.96 -10.56 -9.61
N VAL A 332 -6.55 -11.40 -8.78
CA VAL A 332 -7.79 -11.10 -8.08
C VAL A 332 -7.49 -11.04 -6.60
N ASN A 333 -7.86 -9.95 -5.94
CA ASN A 333 -7.85 -9.91 -4.49
C ASN A 333 -9.23 -10.36 -3.98
N ALA A 334 -9.40 -11.65 -3.72
CA ALA A 334 -10.66 -12.21 -3.19
C ALA A 334 -10.93 -11.79 -1.73
N GLY A 335 -9.91 -11.26 -1.04
CA GLY A 335 -10.02 -10.76 0.32
C GLY A 335 -10.67 -9.39 0.39
N LYS A 336 -10.97 -8.93 1.62
CA LYS A 336 -11.55 -7.60 1.87
C LYS A 336 -10.49 -6.51 2.11
N ARG A 337 -9.25 -6.90 2.45
CA ARG A 337 -8.13 -5.98 2.69
C ARG A 337 -7.42 -5.67 1.38
N LYS A 338 -6.94 -4.43 1.23
CA LYS A 338 -6.05 -4.02 0.14
C LYS A 338 -4.76 -4.88 0.12
N LEU A 339 -4.45 -5.46 -1.03
CA LEU A 339 -3.27 -6.28 -1.28
C LEU A 339 -2.19 -5.43 -1.96
N ARG A 340 -0.98 -5.33 -1.41
CA ARG A 340 0.15 -4.79 -2.14
C ARG A 340 0.86 -5.93 -2.86
N TYR A 341 1.17 -5.76 -4.14
CA TYR A 341 2.00 -6.71 -4.88
C TYR A 341 3.17 -6.02 -5.59
N THR A 342 4.25 -6.78 -5.78
CA THR A 342 5.44 -6.34 -6.54
C THR A 342 5.86 -7.44 -7.51
N VAL A 343 6.13 -7.08 -8.75
CA VAL A 343 6.77 -7.97 -9.72
C VAL A 343 8.28 -7.88 -9.51
N ALA A 344 8.90 -8.98 -9.11
CA ALA A 344 10.32 -9.02 -8.75
C ALA A 344 11.00 -10.28 -9.29
N ARG A 345 12.33 -10.37 -9.09
CA ARG A 345 13.12 -11.57 -9.38
C ARG A 345 12.95 -12.09 -10.82
N LEU A 346 12.90 -11.18 -11.80
CA LEU A 346 12.90 -11.57 -13.22
C LEU A 346 14.17 -12.34 -13.55
N SER A 347 14.05 -13.49 -14.21
CA SER A 347 15.19 -14.31 -14.64
C SER A 347 15.96 -13.70 -15.81
N ASP A 348 15.26 -12.98 -16.69
CA ASP A 348 15.82 -12.37 -17.88
C ASP A 348 15.04 -11.08 -18.20
N PRO A 349 15.73 -9.93 -18.37
CA PRO A 349 15.09 -8.65 -18.67
C PRO A 349 14.51 -8.57 -20.10
N ALA A 350 14.57 -9.63 -20.91
CA ALA A 350 13.85 -9.70 -22.17
C ALA A 350 12.33 -9.91 -21.99
N LEU A 351 11.86 -10.31 -20.80
CA LEU A 351 10.44 -10.41 -20.49
C LEU A 351 9.88 -9.07 -20.03
N TYR A 352 8.85 -8.58 -20.71
CA TYR A 352 8.01 -7.49 -20.23
C TYR A 352 6.85 -8.05 -19.41
N VAL A 353 6.60 -7.43 -18.26
CA VAL A 353 5.42 -7.65 -17.42
C VAL A 353 4.77 -6.29 -17.19
N TRP A 354 3.52 -6.15 -17.58
CA TRP A 354 2.73 -4.93 -17.39
C TRP A 354 1.54 -5.18 -16.46
N PRO A 355 1.13 -4.20 -15.64
CA PRO A 355 1.75 -2.88 -15.46
C PRO A 355 3.17 -2.98 -14.87
N ALA A 356 4.06 -2.10 -15.33
CA ALA A 356 5.51 -2.19 -15.06
C ALA A 356 5.94 -1.37 -13.83
N ASP A 357 5.07 -0.48 -13.36
CA ASP A 357 5.23 0.43 -12.23
C ASP A 357 4.81 -0.22 -10.90
N THR A 358 5.43 -1.36 -10.56
CA THR A 358 5.23 -2.01 -9.25
C THR A 358 6.25 -1.51 -8.21
N PRO A 359 5.89 -1.41 -6.90
CA PRO A 359 4.73 -1.99 -6.22
C PRO A 359 3.38 -1.31 -6.52
N ARG A 360 2.30 -2.09 -6.59
CA ARG A 360 0.91 -1.60 -6.77
C ARG A 360 -0.02 -2.18 -5.72
N PHE A 361 -1.19 -1.58 -5.57
CA PHE A 361 -2.21 -1.98 -4.59
C PHE A 361 -3.51 -2.41 -5.29
N LEU A 362 -4.02 -3.60 -4.95
CA LEU A 362 -5.36 -4.07 -5.33
C LEU A 362 -6.30 -3.94 -4.14
N ASP A 363 -7.38 -3.18 -4.29
CA ASP A 363 -8.45 -3.13 -3.29
C ASP A 363 -9.13 -4.49 -3.10
N GLY A 364 -9.84 -4.67 -1.98
CA GLY A 364 -10.59 -5.90 -1.73
C GLY A 364 -11.67 -6.13 -2.79
N GLY A 365 -11.76 -7.35 -3.32
CA GLY A 365 -12.63 -7.71 -4.45
C GLY A 365 -12.17 -7.18 -5.82
N ALA A 366 -11.08 -6.41 -5.89
CA ALA A 366 -10.58 -5.85 -7.14
C ALA A 366 -9.83 -6.90 -7.98
N THR A 367 -9.77 -6.64 -9.29
CA THR A 367 -9.02 -7.43 -10.26
C THR A 367 -8.07 -6.52 -11.04
N GLU A 368 -6.83 -6.94 -11.23
CA GLU A 368 -5.87 -6.30 -12.12
C GLU A 368 -5.35 -7.28 -13.17
N GLN A 369 -5.07 -6.79 -14.38
CA GLN A 369 -4.59 -7.60 -15.49
C GLN A 369 -3.06 -7.50 -15.58
N LEU A 370 -2.37 -8.64 -15.52
CA LEU A 370 -0.99 -8.75 -15.93
C LEU A 370 -0.89 -9.09 -17.40
N GLN A 371 -0.21 -8.26 -18.20
CA GLN A 371 0.09 -8.55 -19.60
C GLN A 371 1.57 -8.87 -19.78
N PHE A 372 1.88 -9.71 -20.75
CA PHE A 372 3.22 -10.21 -21.00
C PHE A 372 3.69 -9.95 -22.42
N GLY A 373 4.95 -9.56 -22.58
CA GLY A 373 5.56 -9.34 -23.88
C GLY A 373 7.02 -9.76 -23.89
N LEU A 374 7.61 -9.82 -25.08
CA LEU A 374 9.03 -10.13 -25.24
C LEU A 374 9.73 -9.06 -26.04
N ALA A 375 10.93 -8.74 -25.56
CA ALA A 375 11.94 -8.04 -26.32
C ALA A 375 12.18 -8.65 -27.71
N PHE A 376 12.58 -7.81 -28.65
CA PHE A 376 12.89 -8.28 -30.00
C PHE A 376 14.15 -9.15 -30.00
N GLY A 377 14.02 -10.37 -30.56
CA GLY A 377 15.08 -11.38 -30.59
C GLY A 377 15.46 -11.96 -29.23
N ALA A 378 14.50 -12.02 -28.30
CA ALA A 378 14.48 -12.90 -27.14
C ALA A 378 14.69 -14.37 -27.56
N LYS A 379 15.55 -15.11 -26.84
CA LYS A 379 15.94 -16.49 -27.22
C LYS A 379 15.50 -17.57 -26.22
N ALA A 380 15.17 -17.21 -24.99
CA ALA A 380 14.80 -18.20 -23.99
C ALA A 380 13.42 -18.78 -24.30
N SER A 381 13.26 -20.09 -24.08
CA SER A 381 11.97 -20.77 -24.18
C SER A 381 11.12 -20.59 -22.92
N GLU A 382 11.71 -20.08 -21.85
CA GLU A 382 11.10 -19.92 -20.54
C GLU A 382 11.66 -18.69 -19.82
N TYR A 383 10.78 -17.96 -19.14
CA TYR A 383 11.09 -16.81 -18.30
C TYR A 383 10.46 -17.00 -16.93
N ARG A 384 11.06 -16.43 -15.88
CA ARG A 384 10.56 -16.53 -14.51
C ARG A 384 10.49 -15.17 -13.85
N PHE A 385 9.52 -14.99 -12.96
CA PHE A 385 9.45 -13.86 -12.03
C PHE A 385 8.71 -14.28 -10.75
N ALA A 386 8.75 -13.44 -9.73
CA ALA A 386 8.01 -13.63 -8.49
C ALA A 386 7.00 -12.49 -8.30
N LEU A 387 5.79 -12.84 -7.86
CA LEU A 387 4.81 -11.94 -7.29
C LEU A 387 5.01 -11.93 -5.77
N LEU A 388 5.60 -10.86 -5.27
CA LEU A 388 5.77 -10.64 -3.83
C LEU A 388 4.54 -9.92 -3.29
N THR A 389 4.00 -10.33 -2.14
CA THR A 389 2.85 -9.64 -1.55
C THR A 389 3.00 -9.42 -0.04
N ASP A 390 2.24 -8.47 0.52
CA ASP A 390 2.28 -8.13 1.95
C ASP A 390 1.26 -8.88 2.82
N GLY A 391 0.34 -9.65 2.21
CA GLY A 391 -0.73 -10.36 2.91
C GLY A 391 -1.02 -11.78 2.42
N ALA A 392 -0.47 -12.19 1.28
CA ALA A 392 -0.55 -13.55 0.74
C ALA A 392 0.86 -14.13 0.53
N PRO A 393 1.01 -15.48 0.46
CA PRO A 393 2.32 -16.06 0.15
C PRO A 393 2.82 -15.64 -1.22
N ASP A 394 4.12 -15.40 -1.33
CA ASP A 394 4.80 -15.15 -2.60
C ASP A 394 4.46 -16.24 -3.63
N ARG A 395 4.33 -15.86 -4.90
CA ARG A 395 4.09 -16.79 -6.01
C ARG A 395 5.20 -16.69 -7.03
N ASN A 396 5.83 -17.82 -7.37
CA ASN A 396 6.72 -17.90 -8.51
C ASN A 396 5.90 -18.13 -9.78
N VAL A 397 6.22 -17.41 -10.84
CA VAL A 397 5.55 -17.50 -12.14
C VAL A 397 6.57 -17.89 -13.20
N ILE A 398 6.22 -18.89 -13.99
CA ILE A 398 6.91 -19.34 -15.18
C ILE A 398 6.11 -18.87 -16.39
N VAL A 399 6.73 -18.07 -17.25
CA VAL A 399 6.19 -17.67 -18.55
C VAL A 399 6.87 -18.51 -19.62
N LYS A 400 6.15 -19.49 -20.18
CA LYS A 400 6.66 -20.41 -21.20
C LYS A 400 6.31 -19.91 -22.59
N VAL A 401 7.31 -19.83 -23.46
CA VAL A 401 7.10 -19.45 -24.86
C VAL A 401 6.50 -20.62 -25.64
N ALA A 402 5.33 -20.42 -26.24
CA ALA A 402 4.62 -21.46 -26.97
C ALA A 402 5.37 -21.90 -28.24
N ASN A 403 5.81 -20.94 -29.05
CA ASN A 403 6.53 -21.17 -30.30
C ASN A 403 7.42 -19.97 -30.66
N SER A 404 8.73 -20.08 -30.41
CA SER A 404 9.67 -18.98 -30.64
C SER A 404 9.73 -18.49 -32.09
N ALA A 405 9.61 -19.39 -33.06
CA ALA A 405 9.61 -19.03 -34.49
C ALA A 405 8.35 -18.25 -34.87
N ALA A 406 7.18 -18.65 -34.37
CA ALA A 406 5.93 -17.93 -34.61
C ALA A 406 5.92 -16.54 -33.94
N LEU A 407 6.54 -16.39 -32.77
CA LEU A 407 6.68 -15.09 -32.11
C LEU A 407 7.66 -14.17 -32.88
N LEU A 408 8.74 -14.72 -33.45
CA LEU A 408 9.64 -13.96 -34.32
C LEU A 408 8.94 -13.50 -35.60
N ASP A 409 8.15 -14.36 -36.24
CA ASP A 409 7.32 -14.00 -37.40
C ASP A 409 6.32 -12.87 -37.07
N GLN A 410 5.70 -12.91 -35.89
CA GLN A 410 4.86 -11.81 -35.39
C GLN A 410 5.67 -10.49 -35.25
N GLN A 411 6.89 -10.55 -34.69
CA GLN A 411 7.81 -9.41 -34.57
C GLN A 411 8.19 -8.81 -35.94
N MET A 412 8.50 -9.65 -36.93
CA MET A 412 8.78 -9.21 -38.29
C MET A 412 7.58 -8.51 -38.93
N LYS A 413 6.39 -9.11 -38.84
CA LYS A 413 5.14 -8.52 -39.37
C LYS A 413 4.81 -7.17 -38.75
N LEU A 414 5.07 -6.99 -37.45
CA LEU A 414 4.87 -5.70 -36.79
C LEU A 414 5.85 -4.64 -37.31
N ALA A 415 7.12 -5.00 -37.53
CA ALA A 415 8.10 -4.09 -38.11
C ALA A 415 7.73 -3.72 -39.57
N GLU A 416 7.30 -4.68 -40.38
CA GLU A 416 6.82 -4.44 -41.75
C GLU A 416 5.59 -3.53 -41.77
N ALA A 417 4.62 -3.74 -40.88
CA ALA A 417 3.46 -2.88 -40.74
C ALA A 417 3.87 -1.44 -40.35
N ALA A 418 4.83 -1.30 -39.44
CA ALA A 418 5.36 0.00 -39.03
C ALA A 418 6.06 0.72 -40.20
N SER A 419 6.84 -0.02 -41.00
CA SER A 419 7.48 0.49 -42.23
C SER A 419 6.45 0.97 -43.27
N ALA A 420 5.37 0.20 -43.47
CA ALA A 420 4.28 0.57 -44.37
C ALA A 420 3.53 1.82 -43.88
N ASP A 421 3.25 1.92 -42.58
CA ASP A 421 2.59 3.09 -41.99
C ASP A 421 3.44 4.35 -42.09
N ILE A 422 4.76 4.24 -41.86
CA ILE A 422 5.69 5.34 -42.07
C ILE A 422 5.65 5.80 -43.53
N SER A 423 5.72 4.86 -44.47
CA SER A 423 5.69 5.17 -45.91
C SER A 423 4.39 5.89 -46.30
N ALA A 424 3.25 5.41 -45.80
CA ALA A 424 1.95 6.05 -46.02
C ALA A 424 1.89 7.46 -45.41
N MET A 425 2.42 7.66 -44.21
CA MET A 425 2.51 8.97 -43.56
C MET A 425 3.37 9.95 -44.36
N LEU A 426 4.53 9.52 -44.84
CA LEU A 426 5.42 10.34 -45.67
C LEU A 426 4.76 10.73 -46.99
N ALA A 427 4.09 9.78 -47.67
CA ALA A 427 3.36 10.04 -48.90
C ALA A 427 2.21 11.04 -48.70
N ALA A 428 1.41 10.86 -47.64
CA ALA A 428 0.33 11.78 -47.31
C ALA A 428 0.83 13.20 -47.00
N ARG A 429 1.93 13.32 -46.24
CA ARG A 429 2.56 14.62 -45.93
C ARG A 429 3.13 15.30 -47.17
N LYS A 430 3.78 14.54 -48.06
CA LYS A 430 4.27 15.05 -49.35
C LYS A 430 3.12 15.59 -50.20
N ALA A 431 2.02 14.84 -50.32
CA ALA A 431 0.83 15.28 -51.06
C ALA A 431 0.22 16.57 -50.47
N ALA A 432 0.14 16.66 -49.15
CA ALA A 432 -0.36 17.85 -48.46
C ALA A 432 0.54 19.09 -48.69
N LEU A 433 1.87 18.92 -48.69
CA LEU A 433 2.81 20.01 -48.98
C LEU A 433 2.71 20.50 -50.43
N THR A 434 2.38 19.63 -51.37
CA THR A 434 2.18 20.01 -52.78
C THR A 434 0.84 20.68 -53.07
N ALA A 435 -0.16 20.52 -52.18
CA ALA A 435 -1.52 21.01 -52.39
C ALA A 435 -1.75 22.49 -52.02
N GLY A 436 -0.73 23.20 -51.53
CA GLY A 436 -0.78 24.64 -51.23
C GLY A 436 -0.47 24.98 -49.76
N PRO A 437 -0.47 26.28 -49.38
CA PRO A 437 -0.04 26.76 -48.07
C PRO A 437 -1.14 26.54 -47.02
N GLY A 438 -1.45 25.28 -46.69
CA GLY A 438 -2.09 24.90 -45.43
C GLY A 438 -1.05 24.71 -44.32
N GLU A 439 -1.48 24.43 -43.08
CA GLU A 439 -0.64 24.12 -41.90
C GLU A 439 0.20 22.82 -42.04
N SER A 440 0.58 22.41 -43.24
CA SER A 440 1.39 21.20 -43.45
C SER A 440 2.87 21.51 -43.24
N ARG A 441 3.45 20.93 -42.19
CA ARG A 441 4.90 20.96 -41.91
C ARG A 441 5.59 19.72 -42.47
N SER A 442 6.88 19.84 -42.76
CA SER A 442 7.73 18.69 -43.10
C SER A 442 7.71 17.62 -42.00
N PRO A 443 7.75 16.31 -42.35
CA PRO A 443 7.81 15.24 -41.37
C PRO A 443 9.03 15.36 -40.44
N THR A 444 8.86 15.03 -39.17
CA THR A 444 9.95 15.02 -38.17
C THR A 444 10.18 13.62 -37.59
N ARG A 445 11.25 13.47 -36.79
CA ARG A 445 11.56 12.24 -36.05
C ARG A 445 10.43 11.84 -35.09
N GLU A 446 9.79 12.82 -34.47
CA GLU A 446 8.66 12.60 -33.58
C GLU A 446 7.44 12.05 -34.33
N ASP A 447 7.22 12.43 -35.58
CA ASP A 447 6.14 11.87 -36.40
C ASP A 447 6.38 10.38 -36.69
N ILE A 448 7.64 10.00 -36.95
CA ILE A 448 8.03 8.60 -37.14
C ILE A 448 7.77 7.79 -35.86
N VAL A 449 8.22 8.28 -34.70
CA VAL A 449 8.03 7.64 -33.40
C VAL A 449 6.55 7.49 -33.04
N LYS A 450 5.73 8.53 -33.30
CA LYS A 450 4.27 8.48 -33.10
C LYS A 450 3.59 7.49 -34.04
N THR A 451 4.02 7.44 -35.30
CA THR A 451 3.46 6.52 -36.30
C THR A 451 3.70 5.07 -35.88
N VAL A 452 4.91 4.73 -35.46
CA VAL A 452 5.23 3.37 -34.99
C VAL A 452 4.47 3.02 -33.71
N ARG A 453 4.32 3.95 -32.77
CA ARG A 453 3.44 3.73 -31.62
C ARG A 453 2.00 3.44 -32.07
N ALA A 454 1.46 4.18 -33.03
CA ALA A 454 0.10 3.95 -33.53
C ALA A 454 -0.02 2.56 -34.17
N THR A 455 1.01 2.07 -34.87
CA THR A 455 1.08 0.68 -35.33
C THR A 455 1.00 -0.31 -34.16
N VAL A 456 1.80 -0.11 -33.12
CA VAL A 456 1.79 -0.93 -31.90
C VAL A 456 0.44 -0.91 -31.21
N GLN A 457 -0.19 0.27 -31.07
CA GLN A 457 -1.51 0.42 -30.46
C GLN A 457 -2.58 -0.34 -31.25
N ARG A 458 -2.56 -0.30 -32.59
CA ARG A 458 -3.47 -1.11 -33.40
C ARG A 458 -3.22 -2.61 -33.25
N ALA A 459 -1.96 -3.00 -33.09
CA ALA A 459 -1.60 -4.39 -32.84
C ALA A 459 -2.04 -4.85 -31.44
N SER A 460 -1.92 -4.01 -30.42
CA SER A 460 -2.21 -4.31 -29.01
C SER A 460 -2.96 -3.15 -28.34
N PRO A 461 -4.29 -3.03 -28.53
CA PRO A 461 -5.06 -1.88 -28.07
C PRO A 461 -5.14 -1.76 -26.55
N ASP A 462 -5.15 -2.90 -25.85
CA ASP A 462 -5.30 -2.96 -24.39
C ASP A 462 -3.97 -2.80 -23.65
N LEU A 463 -2.85 -2.61 -24.37
CA LEU A 463 -1.55 -2.41 -23.75
C LEU A 463 -1.47 -1.00 -23.14
N PRO A 464 -1.00 -0.83 -21.89
CA PRO A 464 -0.79 0.49 -21.29
C PRO A 464 0.06 1.40 -22.18
N GLU A 465 -0.19 2.71 -22.14
CA GLU A 465 0.52 3.68 -22.98
C GLU A 465 2.05 3.58 -22.85
N ALA A 466 2.58 3.39 -21.63
CA ALA A 466 4.00 3.16 -21.40
C ALA A 466 4.53 1.91 -22.12
N GLY A 467 3.74 0.82 -22.13
CA GLY A 467 4.05 -0.40 -22.88
C GLY A 467 4.03 -0.19 -24.38
N GLN A 468 3.09 0.60 -24.90
CA GLN A 468 3.05 0.96 -26.33
C GLN A 468 4.30 1.71 -26.77
N TRP A 469 4.77 2.67 -25.96
CA TRP A 469 6.02 3.40 -26.21
C TRP A 469 7.25 2.49 -26.10
N ALA A 470 7.30 1.59 -25.12
CA ALA A 470 8.40 0.63 -24.97
C ALA A 470 8.49 -0.32 -26.17
N LEU A 471 7.36 -0.87 -26.64
CA LEU A 471 7.35 -1.72 -27.85
C LEU A 471 7.69 -0.93 -29.12
N ALA A 472 7.28 0.34 -29.24
CA ALA A 472 7.71 1.19 -30.34
C ALA A 472 9.24 1.40 -30.33
N ALA A 473 9.82 1.58 -29.14
CA ALA A 473 11.27 1.65 -28.98
C ALA A 473 11.98 0.33 -29.33
N GLU A 474 11.40 -0.83 -28.98
CA GLU A 474 11.91 -2.13 -29.43
C GLU A 474 11.93 -2.20 -30.97
N VAL A 475 10.83 -1.87 -31.65
CA VAL A 475 10.75 -1.86 -33.12
C VAL A 475 11.86 -0.97 -33.72
N MET A 476 12.03 0.26 -33.21
CA MET A 476 13.05 1.19 -33.69
C MET A 476 14.48 0.65 -33.54
N ASN A 477 14.82 0.04 -32.40
CA ASN A 477 16.14 -0.59 -32.24
C ASN A 477 16.30 -1.79 -33.18
N ALA A 478 15.25 -2.58 -33.34
CA ALA A 478 15.28 -3.78 -34.15
C ALA A 478 15.43 -3.49 -35.66
N VAL A 479 15.14 -2.25 -36.08
CA VAL A 479 15.40 -1.74 -37.43
C VAL A 479 16.59 -0.79 -37.52
N ASN A 480 17.49 -0.83 -36.52
CA ASN A 480 18.72 -0.04 -36.43
C ASN A 480 18.52 1.49 -36.38
N TRP A 481 17.43 1.96 -35.79
CA TRP A 481 17.18 3.39 -35.52
C TRP A 481 17.19 3.73 -34.02
N PRO A 482 18.34 3.55 -33.33
CA PRO A 482 18.41 3.65 -31.87
C PRO A 482 18.13 5.05 -31.33
N ASP A 483 18.40 6.11 -32.11
CA ASP A 483 18.03 7.49 -31.73
C ASP A 483 16.51 7.68 -31.64
N LEU A 484 15.75 7.03 -32.53
CA LEU A 484 14.29 7.06 -32.50
C LEU A 484 13.76 6.21 -31.33
N ALA A 485 14.45 5.11 -31.00
CA ALA A 485 14.15 4.33 -29.81
C ALA A 485 14.34 5.15 -28.51
N VAL A 486 15.42 5.95 -28.43
CA VAL A 486 15.64 6.89 -27.32
C VAL A 486 14.50 7.92 -27.21
N LEU A 487 14.02 8.47 -28.33
CA LEU A 487 12.86 9.38 -28.34
C LEU A 487 11.56 8.72 -27.86
N ALA A 488 11.34 7.45 -28.21
CA ALA A 488 10.21 6.67 -27.71
C ALA A 488 10.34 6.39 -26.20
N LEU A 489 11.54 6.08 -25.71
CA LEU A 489 11.82 5.89 -24.28
C LEU A 489 11.63 7.17 -23.45
N LYS A 490 11.97 8.35 -23.99
CA LYS A 490 11.61 9.65 -23.37
C LYS A 490 10.11 9.78 -23.14
N ASN A 491 9.29 9.18 -24.01
CA ASN A 491 7.84 9.17 -23.82
C ASN A 491 7.39 8.14 -22.78
N VAL A 492 8.09 7.01 -22.59
CA VAL A 492 7.83 6.09 -21.47
C VAL A 492 7.99 6.83 -20.14
N GLU A 493 9.13 7.51 -19.95
CA GLU A 493 9.42 8.29 -18.74
C GLU A 493 8.37 9.39 -18.49
N ARG A 494 7.93 10.06 -19.55
CA ARG A 494 6.92 11.12 -19.46
C ARG A 494 5.55 10.62 -19.02
N VAL A 495 5.11 9.44 -19.48
CA VAL A 495 3.74 8.93 -19.23
C VAL A 495 3.65 8.05 -17.98
N SER A 496 4.75 7.39 -17.61
CA SER A 496 4.86 6.59 -16.39
C SER A 496 6.31 6.64 -15.90
N PRO A 497 6.66 7.62 -15.04
CA PRO A 497 8.00 7.76 -14.48
C PRO A 497 8.46 6.47 -13.80
N ASP A 498 7.60 5.78 -13.06
CA ASP A 498 7.97 4.57 -12.34
C ASP A 498 8.29 3.38 -13.26
N SER A 499 7.70 3.33 -14.47
CA SER A 499 7.96 2.26 -15.44
C SER A 499 9.41 2.22 -15.94
N ILE A 500 10.18 3.29 -15.78
CA ILE A 500 11.61 3.33 -16.19
C ILE A 500 12.47 2.43 -15.31
N HIS A 501 11.98 2.03 -14.13
CA HIS A 501 12.67 1.11 -13.22
C HIS A 501 12.44 -0.37 -13.58
N ALA A 502 11.52 -0.66 -14.50
CA ALA A 502 11.27 -2.02 -14.94
C ALA A 502 12.50 -2.60 -15.66
N PRO A 503 12.96 -3.83 -15.33
CA PRO A 503 14.18 -4.40 -15.89
C PRO A 503 14.22 -4.44 -17.43
N ALA A 504 13.08 -4.71 -18.07
CA ALA A 504 12.98 -4.74 -19.52
C ALA A 504 13.16 -3.36 -20.17
N VAL A 505 12.58 -2.32 -19.55
CA VAL A 505 12.76 -0.93 -19.99
C VAL A 505 14.20 -0.49 -19.77
N GLN A 506 14.83 -0.85 -18.65
CA GLN A 506 16.24 -0.56 -18.38
C GLN A 506 17.20 -1.26 -19.37
N ARG A 507 16.91 -2.50 -19.74
CA ARG A 507 17.66 -3.23 -20.77
C ARG A 507 17.54 -2.54 -22.13
N LEU A 508 16.32 -2.21 -22.53
CA LEU A 508 16.07 -1.52 -23.80
C LEU A 508 16.73 -0.15 -23.84
N ALA A 509 16.65 0.58 -22.73
CA ALA A 509 17.33 1.83 -22.49
C ALA A 509 18.84 1.73 -22.72
N ALA A 510 19.51 0.83 -21.99
CA ALA A 510 20.94 0.61 -22.11
C ALA A 510 21.34 0.24 -23.55
N LEU A 511 20.56 -0.62 -24.22
CA LEU A 511 20.78 -0.98 -25.61
C LEU A 511 20.68 0.23 -26.56
N SER A 512 19.58 0.99 -26.45
CA SER A 512 19.30 2.16 -27.30
C SER A 512 20.40 3.20 -27.17
N SER A 513 20.87 3.49 -25.95
CA SER A 513 21.95 4.45 -25.74
C SER A 513 23.30 3.95 -26.20
N ALA A 514 23.61 2.67 -25.95
CA ALA A 514 24.86 2.08 -26.43
C ALA A 514 24.96 2.05 -27.97
N GLN A 515 23.83 2.08 -28.67
CA GLN A 515 23.76 2.09 -30.13
C GLN A 515 23.62 3.51 -30.71
N SER A 516 22.92 4.41 -30.03
CA SER A 516 22.75 5.81 -30.48
C SER A 516 23.91 6.72 -30.11
N GLY A 517 24.62 6.42 -29.02
CA GLY A 517 25.59 7.33 -28.40
C GLY A 517 24.93 8.43 -27.56
N THR A 518 23.61 8.44 -27.41
CA THR A 518 22.88 9.44 -26.61
C THR A 518 22.90 9.06 -25.14
N THR A 519 23.33 9.97 -24.26
CA THR A 519 23.36 9.79 -22.79
C THR A 519 22.34 10.65 -22.03
N ASP A 520 21.57 11.49 -22.74
CA ASP A 520 20.68 12.52 -22.21
C ASP A 520 19.28 11.99 -21.81
N LEU A 521 19.24 11.14 -20.79
CA LEU A 521 18.02 10.70 -20.12
C LEU A 521 18.17 10.92 -18.61
N GLN A 522 17.39 11.86 -18.05
CA GLN A 522 17.58 12.37 -16.69
C GLN A 522 17.47 11.28 -15.61
N ALA A 523 16.64 10.25 -15.80
CA ALA A 523 16.54 9.13 -14.87
C ALA A 523 17.71 8.14 -14.89
N TRP A 524 18.67 8.26 -15.81
CA TRP A 524 19.63 7.19 -16.13
C TRP A 524 20.96 7.28 -15.37
N SER A 525 21.20 8.36 -14.63
CA SER A 525 22.42 8.55 -13.83
C SER A 525 22.53 7.59 -12.63
N LYS A 526 21.42 6.95 -12.20
CA LYS A 526 21.40 5.99 -11.07
C LYS A 526 21.33 4.52 -11.48
N VAL A 527 20.93 4.21 -12.72
CA VAL A 527 20.68 2.82 -13.20
C VAL A 527 21.93 2.20 -13.84
N SER A 528 22.87 3.04 -14.27
CA SER A 528 24.04 2.68 -15.10
C SER A 528 25.12 1.85 -14.38
N GLN A 529 24.94 1.46 -13.11
CA GLN A 529 25.93 0.66 -12.37
C GLN A 529 25.71 -0.86 -12.39
N VAL A 530 24.56 -1.37 -12.85
CA VAL A 530 24.22 -2.79 -12.61
C VAL A 530 24.30 -3.72 -13.84
N ILE A 531 24.16 -3.25 -15.08
CA ILE A 531 23.99 -4.18 -16.24
C ILE A 531 24.74 -3.76 -17.51
N VAL A 532 25.98 -3.28 -17.39
CA VAL A 532 26.85 -3.15 -18.57
C VAL A 532 28.18 -3.86 -18.32
N THR A 533 28.14 -5.20 -18.27
CA THR A 533 29.34 -5.99 -18.54
C THR A 533 29.51 -6.08 -20.06
N LYS A 534 30.77 -6.03 -20.50
CA LYS A 534 31.20 -6.09 -21.92
C LYS A 534 30.60 -7.28 -22.69
N ASP A 535 30.13 -8.32 -21.97
CA ASP A 535 29.61 -9.58 -22.52
C ASP A 535 28.09 -9.56 -22.80
N THR A 536 27.38 -8.51 -22.40
CA THR A 536 25.91 -8.36 -22.65
C THR A 536 25.56 -7.47 -23.85
N HIS A 537 26.56 -6.93 -24.55
CA HIS A 537 26.31 -6.26 -25.82
C HIS A 537 25.72 -7.26 -26.81
N PRO A 538 24.51 -7.04 -27.37
CA PRO A 538 24.14 -7.73 -28.58
C PRO A 538 25.22 -7.39 -29.60
N SER A 539 25.94 -8.42 -30.05
CA SER A 539 26.86 -8.32 -31.15
C SER A 539 26.18 -7.55 -32.29
N ALA A 540 26.98 -6.81 -33.06
CA ALA A 540 26.56 -6.09 -34.26
C ALA A 540 26.00 -7.01 -35.39
N GLU A 541 25.62 -8.25 -35.05
CA GLU A 541 25.29 -9.36 -35.95
C GLU A 541 23.79 -9.55 -36.16
N LYS A 542 22.90 -8.88 -35.42
CA LYS A 542 21.46 -9.05 -35.65
C LYS A 542 21.04 -8.29 -36.93
N PRO A 543 20.52 -8.97 -37.96
CA PRO A 543 20.01 -8.31 -39.15
C PRO A 543 18.80 -7.44 -38.79
N ASN A 544 18.69 -6.28 -39.45
CA ASN A 544 17.51 -5.42 -39.36
C ASN A 544 16.26 -6.24 -39.74
N LEU A 545 15.23 -6.22 -38.88
CA LEU A 545 14.04 -7.07 -39.08
C LEU A 545 13.20 -6.72 -40.31
N LEU A 546 13.45 -5.56 -40.93
CA LEU A 546 12.83 -5.21 -42.22
C LEU A 546 13.50 -5.90 -43.40
N LEU A 547 14.56 -6.69 -43.19
CA LEU A 547 15.31 -7.32 -44.27
C LEU A 547 14.87 -8.77 -44.47
N SER A 548 14.19 -8.99 -45.59
CA SER A 548 13.86 -10.30 -46.12
C SER A 548 13.82 -10.22 -47.64
N PRO A 549 13.89 -11.35 -48.37
CA PRO A 549 13.72 -11.32 -49.82
C PRO A 549 12.40 -10.66 -50.25
N ALA A 550 11.34 -10.79 -49.44
CA ALA A 550 10.02 -10.24 -49.72
C ALA A 550 9.92 -8.73 -49.44
N SER A 551 10.61 -8.22 -48.41
CA SER A 551 10.48 -6.82 -47.95
C SER A 551 11.53 -5.87 -48.53
N ASN A 552 12.64 -6.37 -49.11
CA ASN A 552 13.76 -5.54 -49.60
C ASN A 552 13.35 -4.39 -50.54
N LYS A 553 12.39 -4.63 -51.45
CA LYS A 553 11.91 -3.59 -52.38
C LYS A 553 11.21 -2.47 -51.62
N ALA A 554 10.29 -2.82 -50.71
CA ALA A 554 9.58 -1.86 -49.88
C ALA A 554 10.53 -1.09 -48.95
N SER A 555 11.53 -1.78 -48.38
CA SER A 555 12.57 -1.16 -47.54
C SER A 555 13.43 -0.14 -48.31
N LEU A 556 13.78 -0.42 -49.57
CA LEU A 556 14.48 0.56 -50.42
C LEU A 556 13.60 1.75 -50.81
N GLU A 557 12.31 1.52 -51.07
CA GLU A 557 11.36 2.59 -51.33
C GLU A 557 11.21 3.52 -50.13
N LEU A 558 11.01 2.96 -48.94
CA LEU A 558 10.99 3.73 -47.69
C LEU A 558 12.31 4.47 -47.47
N ALA A 559 13.47 3.82 -47.70
CA ALA A 559 14.76 4.48 -47.60
C ALA A 559 14.86 5.71 -48.53
N GLY A 560 14.37 5.59 -49.76
CA GLY A 560 14.28 6.70 -50.71
C GLY A 560 13.37 7.84 -50.22
N GLN A 561 12.21 7.50 -49.67
CA GLN A 561 11.26 8.48 -49.11
C GLN A 561 11.88 9.23 -47.91
N LEU A 562 12.54 8.52 -46.98
CA LEU A 562 13.22 9.11 -45.83
C LEU A 562 14.36 10.04 -46.26
N LYS A 563 15.17 9.65 -47.25
CA LYS A 563 16.24 10.50 -47.82
C LYS A 563 15.74 11.79 -48.44
N SER A 564 14.50 11.82 -48.92
CA SER A 564 13.90 13.04 -49.48
C SER A 564 13.49 14.08 -48.43
N VAL A 565 13.54 13.73 -47.14
CA VAL A 565 13.21 14.61 -46.03
C VAL A 565 14.50 14.90 -45.23
N PRO A 566 15.03 16.14 -45.23
CA PRO A 566 16.33 16.45 -44.60
C PRO A 566 16.44 16.00 -43.13
N ALA A 567 15.38 16.15 -42.34
CA ALA A 567 15.36 15.75 -40.93
C ALA A 567 15.41 14.22 -40.71
N LEU A 568 15.18 13.43 -41.76
CA LEU A 568 15.08 11.97 -41.72
C LEU A 568 16.13 11.27 -42.60
N GLU A 569 16.98 12.04 -43.30
CA GLU A 569 17.87 11.56 -44.35
C GLU A 569 18.82 10.47 -43.85
N GLN A 570 19.39 10.65 -42.67
CA GLN A 570 20.28 9.68 -42.01
C GLN A 570 19.61 8.30 -41.86
N TYR A 571 18.33 8.24 -41.49
CA TYR A 571 17.62 6.97 -41.28
C TYR A 571 17.36 6.26 -42.60
N GLY A 572 17.10 7.02 -43.67
CA GLY A 572 16.98 6.51 -45.03
C GLY A 572 18.31 5.94 -45.55
N LEU A 573 19.41 6.68 -45.38
CA LEU A 573 20.76 6.21 -45.74
C LEU A 573 21.16 4.97 -44.93
N SER A 574 20.85 4.94 -43.63
CA SER A 574 21.09 3.77 -42.79
C SER A 574 20.31 2.53 -43.24
N LEU A 575 19.03 2.69 -43.62
CA LEU A 575 18.20 1.58 -44.12
C LEU A 575 18.64 1.12 -45.52
N GLU A 576 19.02 2.04 -46.40
CA GLU A 576 19.61 1.70 -47.70
C GLU A 576 20.90 0.91 -47.54
N GLY A 577 21.76 1.31 -46.59
CA GLY A 577 22.97 0.57 -46.25
C GLY A 577 22.67 -0.86 -45.78
N ASP A 578 21.68 -1.00 -44.90
CA ASP A 578 21.20 -2.29 -44.39
C ASP A 578 20.73 -3.21 -45.53
N VAL A 579 19.89 -2.71 -46.46
CA VAL A 579 19.40 -3.50 -47.60
C VAL A 579 20.54 -3.88 -48.55
N ASN A 580 21.44 -2.94 -48.88
CA ASN A 580 22.57 -3.24 -49.76
C ASN A 580 23.52 -4.26 -49.15
N LEU A 581 23.78 -4.17 -47.83
CA LEU A 581 24.63 -5.13 -47.14
C LEU A 581 24.00 -6.53 -47.17
N TYR A 582 22.69 -6.63 -46.92
CA TYR A 582 21.94 -7.88 -46.99
C TYR A 582 21.94 -8.50 -48.39
N GLN A 583 21.90 -7.68 -49.44
CA GLN A 583 22.01 -8.12 -50.83
C GLN A 583 23.45 -8.45 -51.28
N GLY A 584 24.44 -8.31 -50.40
CA GLY A 584 25.86 -8.52 -50.73
C GLY A 584 26.53 -7.35 -51.47
N ASN A 585 25.83 -6.23 -51.67
CA ASN A 585 26.33 -5.02 -52.32
C ASN A 585 27.18 -4.17 -51.36
N LYS A 586 28.29 -4.75 -50.87
CA LYS A 586 29.17 -4.16 -49.83
C LYS A 586 29.60 -2.73 -50.12
N GLU A 587 30.00 -2.40 -51.35
CA GLU A 587 30.41 -1.04 -51.70
C GLU A 587 29.28 -0.01 -51.58
N ARG A 588 28.08 -0.36 -52.04
CA ARG A 588 26.90 0.52 -51.93
C ARG A 588 26.49 0.69 -50.48
N ALA A 589 26.56 -0.40 -49.70
CA ALA A 589 26.33 -0.35 -48.27
C ALA A 589 27.32 0.57 -47.55
N PHE A 590 28.62 0.45 -47.87
CA PHE A 590 29.66 1.30 -47.29
C PHE A 590 29.42 2.78 -47.59
N ARG A 591 29.11 3.11 -48.86
CA ARG A 591 28.79 4.50 -49.26
C ARG A 591 27.58 5.05 -48.51
N ALA A 592 26.51 4.27 -48.38
CA ALA A 592 25.30 4.70 -47.67
C ALA A 592 25.56 4.91 -46.17
N TYR A 593 26.28 3.99 -45.51
CA TYR A 593 26.65 4.16 -44.10
C TYR A 593 27.61 5.32 -43.87
N ALA A 594 28.59 5.53 -44.75
CA ALA A 594 29.51 6.67 -44.67
C ALA A 594 28.75 8.00 -44.76
N ALA A 595 27.84 8.14 -45.73
CA ALA A 595 26.98 9.31 -45.86
C ALA A 595 26.08 9.51 -44.62
N ALA A 596 25.51 8.43 -44.07
CA ALA A 596 24.73 8.53 -42.82
C ALA A 596 25.59 9.01 -41.64
N ALA A 597 26.84 8.54 -41.54
CA ALA A 597 27.79 8.95 -40.50
C ALA A 597 28.20 10.43 -40.62
N GLU A 598 28.27 10.97 -41.84
CA GLU A 598 28.54 12.39 -42.07
C GLU A 598 27.41 13.29 -41.56
N ILE A 599 26.15 12.86 -41.71
CA ILE A 599 24.99 13.61 -41.20
C ILE A 599 24.98 13.57 -39.67
N LYS A 600 25.04 12.36 -39.10
CA LYS A 600 25.14 12.19 -37.65
C LYS A 600 25.83 10.85 -37.34
N PRO A 601 27.03 10.88 -36.76
CA PRO A 601 27.72 9.66 -36.35
C PRO A 601 26.98 8.99 -35.19
N SER A 602 27.02 7.66 -35.16
CA SER A 602 26.49 6.88 -34.03
C SER A 602 27.23 5.55 -33.92
N PRO A 603 27.36 4.99 -32.69
CA PRO A 603 27.94 3.66 -32.50
C PRO A 603 27.30 2.55 -33.35
N SER A 604 25.99 2.66 -33.64
CA SER A 604 25.28 1.73 -34.52
C SER A 604 25.79 1.75 -35.96
N ILE A 605 26.06 2.95 -36.50
CA ILE A 605 26.63 3.09 -37.85
C ILE A 605 28.10 2.66 -37.84
N ASP A 606 28.87 3.05 -36.82
CA ASP A 606 30.29 2.70 -36.67
C ASP A 606 30.52 1.19 -36.62
N ARG A 607 29.62 0.43 -36.00
CA ARG A 607 29.69 -1.04 -35.96
C ARG A 607 29.34 -1.70 -37.30
N ARG A 608 28.52 -1.06 -38.13
CA ARG A 608 28.08 -1.60 -39.44
C ARG A 608 29.01 -1.23 -40.58
N LEU A 609 29.71 -0.10 -40.49
CA LEU A 609 30.71 0.35 -41.47
C LEU A 609 31.77 -0.72 -41.81
N PRO A 610 32.40 -1.42 -40.83
CA PRO A 610 33.35 -2.50 -41.10
C PRO A 610 32.74 -3.70 -41.82
N LEU A 611 31.47 -4.03 -41.56
CA LEU A 611 30.77 -5.16 -42.21
C LEU A 611 30.61 -4.95 -43.72
N ALA A 612 30.57 -3.69 -44.15
CA ALA A 612 30.47 -3.28 -45.54
C ALA A 612 31.83 -3.08 -46.25
N LYS A 613 32.96 -3.23 -45.55
CA LYS A 613 34.28 -3.14 -46.20
C LYS A 613 34.53 -4.39 -47.07
N SER A 614 35.08 -4.18 -48.27
CA SER A 614 35.56 -5.26 -49.12
C SER A 614 36.93 -5.75 -48.66
N ASP A 615 37.27 -7.02 -48.95
CA ASP A 615 38.56 -7.63 -48.62
C ASP A 615 39.77 -6.96 -49.30
N THR A 616 39.52 -6.01 -50.22
CA THR A 616 40.55 -5.26 -50.95
C THR A 616 41.08 -4.02 -50.21
N GLY A 617 40.61 -3.75 -48.97
CA GLY A 617 41.28 -2.85 -48.02
C GLY A 617 41.35 -1.35 -48.35
N VAL A 618 40.95 -0.90 -49.54
CA VAL A 618 41.03 0.51 -49.93
C VAL A 618 39.79 0.94 -50.70
N LEU A 619 38.77 1.42 -49.98
CA LEU A 619 37.74 2.28 -50.55
C LEU A 619 38.04 3.72 -50.13
N LYS A 620 38.74 4.46 -51.00
CA LYS A 620 38.96 5.90 -50.80
C LYS A 620 37.62 6.62 -50.97
N PHE A 621 37.18 7.31 -49.92
CA PHE A 621 36.07 8.24 -49.97
C PHE A 621 36.56 9.55 -50.61
N THR A 622 35.86 10.03 -51.63
CA THR A 622 36.07 11.38 -52.19
C THR A 622 34.81 12.19 -51.88
N PRO A 623 34.87 13.22 -51.02
CA PRO A 623 33.72 14.04 -50.69
C PRO A 623 33.15 14.73 -51.93
N GLN A 624 31.82 14.85 -52.01
CA GLN A 624 31.09 15.39 -53.16
C GLN A 624 31.29 16.90 -53.43
N LYS A 625 32.21 17.57 -52.72
CA LYS A 625 32.45 19.01 -52.83
C LYS A 625 33.45 19.42 -53.92
N GLU A 626 34.05 18.47 -54.64
CA GLU A 626 35.03 18.75 -55.72
C GLU A 626 34.49 18.53 -57.14
N ARG A 627 33.20 18.20 -57.34
CA ARG A 627 32.64 18.01 -58.70
C ARG A 627 32.12 19.28 -59.38
N ASP A 628 32.01 20.40 -58.66
CA ASP A 628 31.50 21.65 -59.23
C ASP A 628 32.60 22.63 -59.70
N MET A 629 33.85 22.17 -59.86
CA MET A 629 34.97 23.02 -60.29
C MET A 629 35.77 22.49 -61.48
N ALA A 630 35.14 21.68 -62.35
CA ALA A 630 35.80 21.13 -63.53
C ALA A 630 34.92 21.16 -64.78
N ILE A 631 34.33 22.32 -65.12
CA ILE A 631 33.94 22.66 -66.51
C ILE A 631 34.18 24.16 -66.72
N GLY A 632 35.22 24.54 -67.47
CA GLY A 632 35.41 25.92 -67.92
C GLY A 632 36.84 26.30 -68.34
N THR A 633 37.09 26.23 -69.65
CA THR A 633 38.02 27.06 -70.48
C THR A 633 39.56 26.92 -70.34
N ASP A 634 40.14 26.19 -71.30
CA ASP A 634 41.17 26.50 -72.34
C ASP A 634 42.23 27.65 -72.15
N PRO A 635 43.34 27.73 -72.94
CA PRO A 635 44.71 27.71 -72.42
C PRO A 635 45.53 28.98 -72.76
N GLY A 636 46.60 29.27 -72.02
CA GLY A 636 47.50 30.34 -72.45
C GLY A 636 48.61 30.75 -71.49
N ALA A 637 49.84 30.45 -71.91
CA ALA A 637 51.08 31.21 -71.73
C ALA A 637 51.69 31.45 -70.33
N GLY A 638 53.00 31.13 -70.22
CA GLY A 638 53.96 32.09 -69.65
C GLY A 638 54.73 31.70 -68.37
N LYS A 639 55.84 30.98 -68.56
CA LYS A 639 57.20 31.15 -67.99
C LYS A 639 57.44 31.63 -66.52
N THR A 640 58.39 30.90 -65.91
CA THR A 640 59.54 31.28 -65.04
C THR A 640 59.35 31.52 -63.53
N GLY A 641 60.22 30.89 -62.72
CA GLY A 641 60.64 31.42 -61.42
C GLY A 641 60.97 30.38 -60.34
N ASP A 642 62.26 30.06 -60.14
CA ASP A 642 62.81 29.25 -59.05
C ASP A 642 62.51 29.80 -57.63
N THR A 643 62.40 28.92 -56.62
CA THR A 643 63.43 28.67 -55.57
C THR A 643 62.87 28.09 -54.25
N LYS A 644 63.61 27.07 -53.75
CA LYS A 644 63.97 26.75 -52.35
C LYS A 644 62.88 26.38 -51.31
N GLY A 645 62.82 25.09 -51.01
CA GLY A 645 63.43 24.49 -49.79
C GLY A 645 62.71 24.63 -48.43
N PRO A 646 62.86 23.64 -47.51
CA PRO A 646 61.76 23.13 -46.69
C PRO A 646 61.95 23.34 -45.17
N VAL A 647 60.87 23.31 -44.38
CA VAL A 647 60.95 23.24 -42.91
C VAL A 647 59.84 22.34 -42.30
N THR A 648 60.25 21.09 -42.03
CA THR A 648 60.04 20.27 -40.82
C THR A 648 58.64 19.92 -40.26
N GLU A 649 58.36 18.60 -40.34
CA GLU A 649 57.90 17.69 -39.25
C GLU A 649 58.39 18.10 -37.83
N ASN A 650 57.86 17.70 -36.67
CA ASN A 650 57.06 16.56 -36.24
C ASN A 650 56.61 16.86 -34.79
N ARG A 651 55.36 16.53 -34.48
CA ARG A 651 54.91 15.57 -33.44
C ARG A 651 55.41 15.65 -31.99
N ASP A 652 54.38 15.41 -31.16
CA ASP A 652 54.38 14.72 -29.86
C ASP A 652 55.12 15.43 -28.72
N GLN A 653 54.64 15.47 -27.48
CA GLN A 653 53.77 14.52 -26.80
C GLN A 653 53.23 15.17 -25.52
N SER A 654 51.94 14.95 -25.27
CA SER A 654 51.39 14.51 -23.97
C SER A 654 51.62 15.30 -22.67
N ARG A 655 50.45 15.56 -22.07
CA ARG A 655 50.04 15.25 -20.68
C ARG A 655 50.19 16.32 -19.60
N ARG A 656 49.01 16.58 -19.02
CA ARG A 656 48.64 16.74 -17.60
C ARG A 656 48.28 18.15 -17.12
N GLU A 657 46.99 18.20 -16.72
CA GLU A 657 46.49 18.72 -15.44
C GLU A 657 46.85 20.14 -15.06
N ALA A 658 45.86 21.02 -15.12
CA ALA A 658 45.40 21.78 -13.96
C ALA A 658 44.15 22.58 -14.36
N MET A 659 43.11 22.55 -13.53
CA MET A 659 42.51 23.78 -13.02
C MET A 659 41.57 23.43 -11.85
N ARG A 660 42.13 23.54 -10.65
CA ARG A 660 41.45 24.17 -9.52
C ARG A 660 41.53 25.68 -9.78
N GLN A 661 40.38 26.33 -9.87
CA GLN A 661 40.04 27.52 -9.12
C GLN A 661 38.52 27.67 -9.13
#